data_AF-A0A2V8HH85-F1
#
_entry.id   AF-A0A2V8HH85-F1
#
_cell.length_a   1.000
_cell.length_b   1.000
_cell.length_c   1.000
_cell.angle_alpha   90.00
_cell.angle_beta   90.00
_cell.angle_gamma   90.00
#
_symmetry.space_group_name_H-M   'P 1'
#
loop_
_entity.id
_entity.type
_entity.pdbx_description
1 polymer ?
#
loop_
_entity_poly.entity_id
_entity_poly.type
_entity_poly.pdbx_seq_one_letter_code
_entity_poly.pdbx_strand_id
1 'polypeptide(L)'
;MAIQARATDYNSGGRPTTSTGAAPPRAREARPGPRPADAPGEDLLQLLARAMQQFHTYPPTSPLCQNAIEACRRTLALAPDREHVAFRVNPHELILDGSGRGRGTLVEMELARRLHAASIAEVTIQRAATGRELAHFCLDLLRCGERGEGRADLIGLLAEHGVDRIALRAAYRPEVLEVGAPSSVAGLLEQERQRREQLLASGGVVNHLYPPDKGWVRVDPSARLDTVSLIDLALLAEDPGTLAAMLLRLTDDAAADDVTRADALTQKFSDVTTLFAALDPRLARVMFSRLAEAVLGLDPERRQALLRRTILPGLLDGRMEGSVLRDFPDVDLADSLSLLLDLETAAPEVVTSALARLDLPPDRHASVAPLLEDRLRTRGGAPRETTVDAHARRLIKIDHGRAAKFAEFSAFDLALDQDARETLGRIREGVVGTDSLQDRLHCLYGLMRIEPNPETVQRFVSRAAPLLDRLERRDAPPVFAAWLVRYRDLAAELAEPRPDVAGVIAGALAGFCSAERAARLIGLAQEGDAGRAAAGLMIQALGSGIAGALLEAAPAKAVDAKDGRLRAAAQLLSDHAALAAPALAERLPNASPEQARIIVRVLGLAGTGYTSAIAAQFQNADQHTVRESLRSLAHIGSADAVRHVAAEIEKNRGWIGGAAEETLWRFPAATARHAARDLLARRDFVQRRPDAAGRLLDRAAHAGATGLEPILQTFVSFRYRFWNPPLRRLAVKARALLALSKSKGSALSESKG
;
A
#
# COMPACT_ATOMS: atom_id res chain seq x y z
N MET A 1 66.50 -46.74 -12.13
CA MET A 1 67.53 -47.12 -13.11
C MET A 1 67.27 -46.35 -14.38
N ALA A 2 68.23 -45.52 -14.76
CA ALA A 2 68.22 -44.65 -15.92
C ALA A 2 68.45 -45.43 -17.22
N ILE A 3 68.11 -44.84 -18.37
CA ILE A 3 69.07 -44.48 -19.44
C ILE A 3 68.42 -43.44 -20.37
N GLN A 4 69.21 -42.38 -20.63
CA GLN A 4 69.04 -41.25 -21.56
C GLN A 4 69.24 -41.70 -23.03
N ALA A 5 68.82 -41.00 -24.09
CA ALA A 5 69.40 -39.78 -24.67
C ALA A 5 68.62 -39.45 -25.98
N ARG A 6 68.18 -38.20 -26.27
CA ARG A 6 68.88 -37.09 -26.99
C ARG A 6 69.31 -37.47 -28.44
N ALA A 7 69.16 -36.67 -29.51
CA ALA A 7 68.82 -35.26 -29.74
C ALA A 7 68.63 -35.04 -31.30
N THR A 8 67.77 -34.10 -31.78
CA THR A 8 68.09 -32.81 -32.50
C THR A 8 68.65 -32.95 -33.94
N ASP A 9 68.41 -32.15 -34.98
CA ASP A 9 67.72 -30.88 -35.37
C ASP A 9 67.73 -30.86 -36.94
N TYR A 10 66.97 -30.10 -37.75
CA TYR A 10 66.98 -28.65 -38.09
C TYR A 10 65.91 -28.47 -39.20
N ASN A 11 64.87 -27.62 -39.18
CA ASN A 11 64.65 -26.15 -39.11
C ASN A 11 64.63 -25.40 -40.47
N SER A 12 63.48 -24.75 -40.76
CA SER A 12 63.23 -23.43 -41.41
C SER A 12 61.94 -23.46 -42.26
N GLY A 13 60.99 -22.52 -42.22
CA GLY A 13 60.74 -21.32 -41.42
C GLY A 13 59.40 -20.68 -41.86
N GLY A 14 58.70 -19.97 -40.96
CA GLY A 14 57.49 -19.18 -41.28
C GLY A 14 56.60 -18.92 -40.05
N ARG A 15 56.55 -17.67 -39.58
CA ARG A 15 56.00 -17.19 -38.29
C ARG A 15 54.45 -17.03 -38.25
N PRO A 16 53.84 -16.77 -37.07
CA PRO A 16 52.60 -17.40 -36.62
C PRO A 16 51.34 -16.52 -36.76
N THR A 17 50.17 -17.15 -36.84
CA THR A 17 48.88 -16.52 -36.50
C THR A 17 47.96 -17.49 -35.73
N THR A 18 47.10 -16.89 -34.94
CA THR A 18 46.35 -17.31 -33.76
C THR A 18 45.11 -18.19 -33.99
N SER A 19 44.86 -19.05 -33.00
CA SER A 19 43.56 -19.56 -32.48
C SER A 19 42.57 -20.28 -33.41
N THR A 20 42.50 -21.59 -33.18
CA THR A 20 41.50 -22.58 -33.57
C THR A 20 40.15 -22.41 -32.84
N GLY A 21 39.04 -22.63 -33.55
CA GLY A 21 37.70 -22.73 -32.96
C GLY A 21 36.54 -22.65 -33.95
N ALA A 22 36.52 -23.52 -34.98
CA ALA A 22 35.40 -23.61 -35.93
C ALA A 22 34.30 -24.55 -35.40
N ALA A 23 33.06 -24.04 -35.35
CA ALA A 23 31.86 -24.76 -34.91
C ALA A 23 31.31 -25.70 -36.02
N PRO A 24 30.85 -26.92 -35.69
CA PRO A 24 30.18 -27.81 -36.63
C PRO A 24 28.65 -27.55 -36.74
N PRO A 25 27.98 -28.09 -37.78
CA PRO A 25 26.73 -27.55 -38.33
C PRO A 25 25.45 -28.02 -37.62
N ARG A 26 24.40 -27.19 -37.68
CA ARG A 26 23.05 -27.46 -37.18
C ARG A 26 22.42 -28.66 -37.91
N ALA A 27 22.08 -29.70 -37.14
CA ALA A 27 21.37 -30.88 -37.61
C ALA A 27 19.91 -30.55 -37.98
N ARG A 28 19.50 -31.06 -39.14
CA ARG A 28 18.11 -31.11 -39.63
C ARG A 28 17.20 -31.84 -38.64
N GLU A 29 16.04 -31.26 -38.38
CA GLU A 29 14.94 -31.86 -37.63
C GLU A 29 14.52 -33.20 -38.25
N ALA A 30 14.57 -34.25 -37.42
CA ALA A 30 14.09 -35.58 -37.76
C ALA A 30 12.56 -35.59 -37.73
N ARG A 31 11.93 -36.10 -38.79
CA ARG A 31 10.50 -36.47 -38.79
C ARG A 31 10.26 -37.50 -37.66
N PRO A 32 9.25 -37.33 -36.80
CA PRO A 32 8.92 -38.36 -35.83
C PRO A 32 8.24 -39.54 -36.54
N GLY A 33 8.78 -40.74 -36.32
CA GLY A 33 8.15 -42.01 -36.66
C GLY A 33 6.89 -42.27 -35.80
N PRO A 34 6.14 -43.36 -36.08
CA PRO A 34 4.90 -43.66 -35.39
C PRO A 34 5.15 -43.91 -33.91
N ARG A 35 4.36 -43.24 -33.05
CA ARG A 35 4.48 -43.29 -31.58
C ARG A 35 4.00 -44.65 -31.03
N PRO A 36 4.57 -45.12 -29.90
CA PRO A 36 4.03 -46.24 -29.14
C PRO A 36 2.66 -45.86 -28.53
N ALA A 37 1.79 -46.87 -28.37
CA ALA A 37 0.37 -46.77 -28.01
C ALA A 37 0.01 -45.72 -26.94
N ASP A 38 -1.11 -45.04 -27.18
CA ASP A 38 -1.68 -43.93 -26.41
C ASP A 38 -1.80 -44.22 -24.90
N ALA A 39 -1.41 -43.25 -24.07
CA ALA A 39 -1.57 -43.35 -22.63
C ALA A 39 -3.06 -43.20 -22.24
N PRO A 40 -3.61 -44.03 -21.33
CA PRO A 40 -5.05 -44.05 -21.00
C PRO A 40 -5.61 -42.73 -20.41
N GLY A 41 -4.74 -41.81 -19.96
CA GLY A 41 -5.14 -40.46 -19.53
C GLY A 41 -5.49 -39.51 -20.68
N GLU A 42 -5.02 -39.82 -21.89
CA GLU A 42 -5.22 -39.00 -23.09
C GLU A 42 -6.62 -39.18 -23.67
N ASP A 43 -7.06 -40.43 -23.75
CA ASP A 43 -8.42 -40.81 -24.16
C ASP A 43 -9.47 -40.25 -23.21
N LEU A 44 -9.13 -40.12 -21.91
CA LEU A 44 -10.06 -39.61 -20.91
C LEU A 44 -10.39 -38.13 -21.11
N LEU A 45 -9.40 -37.27 -21.38
CA LEU A 45 -9.65 -35.82 -21.58
C LEU A 45 -10.51 -35.57 -22.81
N GLN A 46 -10.29 -36.31 -23.89
CA GLN A 46 -11.11 -36.22 -25.10
C GLN A 46 -12.55 -36.65 -24.84
N LEU A 47 -12.74 -37.74 -24.10
CA LEU A 47 -14.07 -38.22 -23.72
C LEU A 47 -14.76 -37.26 -22.75
N LEU A 48 -14.03 -36.64 -21.82
CA LEU A 48 -14.55 -35.64 -20.88
C LEU A 48 -14.99 -34.36 -21.62
N ALA A 49 -14.16 -33.88 -22.55
CA ALA A 49 -14.48 -32.72 -23.38
C ALA A 49 -15.72 -33.00 -24.26
N ARG A 50 -15.82 -34.21 -24.82
CA ARG A 50 -17.00 -34.68 -25.56
C ARG A 50 -18.25 -34.78 -24.67
N ALA A 51 -18.12 -35.30 -23.45
CA ALA A 51 -19.22 -35.38 -22.50
C ALA A 51 -19.75 -33.98 -22.17
N MET A 52 -18.86 -33.03 -21.88
CA MET A 52 -19.22 -31.62 -21.65
C MET A 52 -19.95 -31.02 -22.84
N GLN A 53 -19.47 -31.23 -24.08
CA GLN A 53 -20.15 -30.77 -25.28
C GLN A 53 -21.56 -31.38 -25.44
N GLN A 54 -21.73 -32.66 -25.09
CA GLN A 54 -23.03 -33.32 -25.15
C GLN A 54 -24.00 -32.80 -24.08
N PHE A 55 -23.53 -32.52 -22.87
CA PHE A 55 -24.36 -31.86 -21.83
C PHE A 55 -24.70 -30.41 -22.19
N HIS A 56 -23.88 -29.73 -23.00
CA HIS A 56 -24.22 -28.41 -23.52
C HIS A 56 -25.30 -28.47 -24.61
N THR A 57 -25.34 -29.56 -25.40
CA THR A 57 -26.22 -29.68 -26.58
C THR A 57 -27.54 -30.40 -26.29
N TYR A 58 -27.55 -31.35 -25.33
CA TYR A 58 -28.68 -32.22 -25.05
C TYR A 58 -29.09 -32.15 -23.57
N PRO A 59 -30.37 -32.39 -23.24
CA PRO A 59 -30.81 -32.44 -21.85
C PRO A 59 -30.11 -33.57 -21.08
N PRO A 60 -29.88 -33.41 -19.76
CA PRO A 60 -29.11 -34.36 -18.95
C PRO A 60 -29.73 -35.76 -18.84
N THR A 61 -31.01 -35.91 -19.20
CA THR A 61 -31.74 -37.19 -19.26
C THR A 61 -31.53 -37.93 -20.59
N SER A 62 -30.81 -37.34 -21.55
CA SER A 62 -30.55 -37.95 -22.86
C SER A 62 -29.64 -39.18 -22.74
N PRO A 63 -29.91 -40.28 -23.46
CA PRO A 63 -29.05 -41.46 -23.48
C PRO A 63 -27.65 -41.15 -24.03
N LEU A 64 -27.50 -40.09 -24.83
CA LEU A 64 -26.18 -39.66 -25.35
C LEU A 64 -25.26 -39.18 -24.22
N CYS A 65 -25.78 -38.36 -23.29
CA CYS A 65 -25.03 -37.88 -22.13
C CYS A 65 -24.65 -39.03 -21.20
N GLN A 66 -25.56 -39.98 -20.98
CA GLN A 66 -25.28 -41.19 -20.18
C GLN A 66 -24.19 -42.05 -20.81
N ASN A 67 -24.23 -42.23 -22.14
CA ASN A 67 -23.23 -43.00 -22.87
C ASN A 67 -21.84 -42.35 -22.84
N ALA A 68 -21.73 -41.02 -22.89
CA ALA A 68 -20.43 -40.35 -22.77
C ALA A 68 -19.84 -40.41 -21.36
N ILE A 69 -20.67 -40.27 -20.32
CA ILE A 69 -20.21 -40.45 -18.93
C ILE A 69 -19.77 -41.90 -18.68
N GLU A 70 -20.52 -42.88 -19.21
CA GLU A 70 -20.12 -44.28 -19.14
C GLU A 70 -18.81 -44.56 -19.89
N ALA A 71 -18.57 -43.88 -21.03
CA ALA A 71 -17.29 -43.95 -21.73
C ALA A 71 -16.14 -43.39 -20.88
N CYS A 72 -16.30 -42.20 -20.26
CA CYS A 72 -15.32 -41.64 -19.33
C CYS A 72 -15.03 -42.59 -18.16
N ARG A 73 -16.08 -43.20 -17.57
CA ARG A 73 -15.95 -44.14 -16.45
C ARG A 73 -15.21 -45.41 -16.83
N ARG A 74 -15.46 -45.96 -18.02
CA ARG A 74 -14.74 -47.14 -18.53
C ARG A 74 -13.27 -46.83 -18.76
N THR A 75 -12.94 -45.69 -19.34
CA THR A 75 -11.54 -45.27 -19.56
C THR A 75 -10.81 -45.01 -18.24
N LEU A 76 -11.48 -44.38 -17.25
CA LEU A 76 -10.95 -44.26 -15.89
C LEU A 76 -10.67 -45.63 -15.24
N ALA A 77 -11.55 -46.63 -15.45
CA ALA A 77 -11.37 -47.97 -14.90
C ALA A 77 -10.25 -48.78 -15.57
N LEU A 78 -9.97 -48.51 -16.86
CA LEU A 78 -8.97 -49.20 -17.69
C LEU A 78 -7.54 -48.66 -17.51
N ALA A 79 -7.33 -47.52 -16.85
CA ALA A 79 -6.01 -46.98 -16.53
C ALA A 79 -5.30 -47.88 -15.48
N PRO A 80 -4.28 -48.68 -15.85
CA PRO A 80 -3.75 -49.74 -14.96
C PRO A 80 -2.84 -49.20 -13.85
N ASP A 81 -2.20 -48.04 -14.05
CA ASP A 81 -1.08 -47.58 -13.20
C ASP A 81 -1.36 -46.29 -12.40
N ARG A 82 -2.60 -45.76 -12.39
CA ARG A 82 -2.92 -44.47 -11.76
C ARG A 82 -4.13 -44.55 -10.84
N GLU A 83 -3.95 -44.22 -9.56
CA GLU A 83 -5.04 -44.07 -8.59
C GLU A 83 -5.89 -42.81 -8.86
N HIS A 84 -5.31 -41.80 -9.51
CA HIS A 84 -5.97 -40.57 -9.92
C HIS A 84 -5.35 -40.01 -11.20
N VAL A 85 -6.14 -39.23 -11.95
CA VAL A 85 -5.69 -38.47 -13.11
C VAL A 85 -5.68 -36.99 -12.73
N ALA A 86 -4.50 -36.36 -12.72
CA ALA A 86 -4.34 -34.94 -12.45
C ALA A 86 -3.85 -34.20 -13.70
N PHE A 87 -4.48 -33.07 -14.03
CA PHE A 87 -4.03 -32.19 -15.11
C PHE A 87 -4.07 -30.73 -14.69
N ARG A 88 -3.11 -29.95 -15.20
CA ARG A 88 -3.05 -28.50 -15.00
C ARG A 88 -3.78 -27.78 -16.12
N VAL A 89 -4.42 -26.69 -15.78
CA VAL A 89 -5.26 -25.89 -16.69
C VAL A 89 -4.54 -24.59 -17.02
N ASN A 90 -4.25 -24.39 -18.30
CA ASN A 90 -3.79 -23.13 -18.89
C ASN A 90 -4.90 -22.55 -19.80
N PRO A 91 -4.83 -21.26 -20.20
CA PRO A 91 -5.88 -20.62 -20.99
C PRO A 91 -6.20 -21.31 -22.32
N HIS A 92 -5.20 -21.99 -22.91
CA HIS A 92 -5.30 -22.61 -24.24
C HIS A 92 -4.80 -24.07 -24.26
N GLU A 93 -4.41 -24.63 -23.11
CA GLU A 93 -3.90 -25.99 -23.05
C GLU A 93 -4.19 -26.65 -21.68
N LEU A 94 -4.33 -27.97 -21.68
CA LEU A 94 -4.36 -28.84 -20.51
C LEU A 94 -3.04 -29.61 -20.47
N ILE A 95 -2.33 -29.58 -19.35
CA ILE A 95 -1.04 -30.25 -19.20
C ILE A 95 -1.24 -31.53 -18.38
N LEU A 96 -1.02 -32.68 -19.03
CA LEU A 96 -0.97 -34.01 -18.41
C LEU A 96 0.48 -34.50 -18.39
N ASP A 97 1.01 -34.85 -17.22
CA ASP A 97 2.37 -35.41 -17.04
C ASP A 97 3.49 -34.61 -17.75
N GLY A 98 3.35 -33.28 -17.79
CA GLY A 98 4.31 -32.39 -18.45
C GLY A 98 4.18 -32.29 -19.98
N SER A 99 3.20 -32.97 -20.59
CA SER A 99 2.83 -32.80 -21.99
C SER A 99 1.64 -31.85 -22.14
N GLY A 100 1.82 -30.73 -22.83
CA GLY A 100 0.75 -29.78 -23.15
C GLY A 100 -0.17 -30.32 -24.25
N ARG A 101 -1.49 -30.28 -24.02
CA ARG A 101 -2.53 -30.72 -24.95
C ARG A 101 -3.62 -29.67 -25.10
N GLY A 102 -4.31 -29.64 -26.23
CA GLY A 102 -5.30 -28.59 -26.53
C GLY A 102 -5.01 -27.77 -27.80
N ARG A 103 -3.93 -28.09 -28.54
CA ARG A 103 -3.62 -27.44 -29.82
C ARG A 103 -4.33 -28.05 -31.04
N GLY A 104 -5.09 -29.14 -30.88
CA GLY A 104 -5.56 -29.96 -32.00
C GLY A 104 -7.08 -30.04 -32.22
N THR A 105 -7.92 -29.97 -31.17
CA THR A 105 -9.37 -30.12 -31.32
C THR A 105 -10.14 -29.01 -30.60
N LEU A 106 -11.16 -28.45 -31.27
CA LEU A 106 -12.02 -27.37 -30.73
C LEU A 106 -12.66 -27.73 -29.38
N VAL A 107 -12.88 -29.02 -29.14
CA VAL A 107 -13.55 -29.55 -27.94
C VAL A 107 -12.62 -29.48 -26.71
N GLU A 108 -11.34 -29.83 -26.85
CA GLU A 108 -10.35 -29.71 -25.77
C GLU A 108 -10.08 -28.24 -25.40
N MET A 109 -10.07 -27.34 -26.40
CA MET A 109 -9.95 -25.90 -26.17
C MET A 109 -11.14 -25.32 -25.40
N GLU A 110 -12.36 -25.81 -25.67
CA GLU A 110 -13.55 -25.42 -24.91
C GLU A 110 -13.44 -25.82 -23.44
N LEU A 111 -12.97 -27.04 -23.16
CA LEU A 111 -12.78 -27.53 -21.80
C LEU A 111 -11.73 -26.71 -21.05
N ALA A 112 -10.57 -26.45 -21.68
CA ALA A 112 -9.52 -25.62 -21.09
C ALA A 112 -10.00 -24.19 -20.82
N ARG A 113 -10.72 -23.59 -21.79
CA ARG A 113 -11.28 -22.25 -21.64
C ARG A 113 -12.29 -22.15 -20.51
N ARG A 114 -13.21 -23.12 -20.38
CA ARG A 114 -14.23 -23.09 -19.31
C ARG A 114 -13.64 -23.32 -17.94
N LEU A 115 -12.69 -24.24 -17.80
CA LEU A 115 -11.97 -24.45 -16.54
C LEU A 115 -11.12 -23.23 -16.16
N HIS A 116 -10.50 -22.58 -17.14
CA HIS A 116 -9.76 -21.33 -16.92
C HIS A 116 -10.69 -20.17 -16.54
N ALA A 117 -11.84 -20.03 -17.21
CA ALA A 117 -12.87 -19.03 -16.88
C ALA A 117 -13.45 -19.23 -15.47
N ALA A 118 -13.60 -20.50 -15.05
CA ALA A 118 -13.98 -20.88 -13.68
C ALA A 118 -12.84 -20.70 -12.66
N SER A 119 -11.70 -20.12 -13.06
CA SER A 119 -10.53 -19.87 -12.20
C SER A 119 -9.97 -21.14 -11.55
N ILE A 120 -9.85 -22.24 -12.31
CA ILE A 120 -9.25 -23.50 -11.84
C ILE A 120 -7.84 -23.65 -12.42
N ALA A 121 -6.86 -23.98 -11.58
CA ALA A 121 -5.47 -24.21 -11.97
C ALA A 121 -5.14 -25.70 -12.15
N GLU A 122 -5.78 -26.58 -11.38
CA GLU A 122 -5.50 -28.02 -11.40
C GLU A 122 -6.77 -28.81 -11.08
N VAL A 123 -6.96 -29.91 -11.81
CA VAL A 123 -8.10 -30.83 -11.66
C VAL A 123 -7.56 -32.22 -11.41
N THR A 124 -8.04 -32.87 -10.34
CA THR A 124 -7.65 -34.23 -9.97
C THR A 124 -8.90 -35.11 -9.88
N ILE A 125 -9.00 -36.12 -10.75
CA ILE A 125 -10.11 -37.08 -10.81
C ILE A 125 -9.63 -38.42 -10.28
N GLN A 126 -10.20 -38.91 -9.19
CA GLN A 126 -9.87 -40.23 -8.67
C GLN A 126 -10.44 -41.34 -9.56
N ARG A 127 -9.75 -42.48 -9.66
CA ARG A 127 -10.19 -43.65 -10.43
C ARG A 127 -11.58 -44.14 -10.02
N ALA A 128 -11.92 -43.99 -8.74
CA ALA A 128 -13.20 -44.41 -8.19
C ALA A 128 -14.35 -43.40 -8.45
N ALA A 129 -14.12 -42.31 -9.20
CA ALA A 129 -15.16 -41.33 -9.49
C ALA A 129 -16.40 -41.98 -10.12
N THR A 130 -17.57 -41.67 -9.58
CA THR A 130 -18.85 -42.22 -10.01
C THR A 130 -19.38 -41.49 -11.24
N GLY A 131 -20.26 -42.14 -12.01
CA GLY A 131 -20.91 -41.48 -13.15
C GLY A 131 -21.72 -40.24 -12.72
N ARG A 132 -22.27 -40.26 -11.50
CA ARG A 132 -22.97 -39.11 -10.91
C ARG A 132 -22.02 -37.92 -10.70
N GLU A 133 -20.84 -38.15 -10.12
CA GLU A 133 -19.84 -37.11 -9.89
C GLU A 133 -19.31 -36.50 -11.20
N LEU A 134 -19.06 -37.33 -12.21
CA LEU A 134 -18.62 -36.86 -13.54
C LEU A 134 -19.71 -36.06 -14.26
N ALA A 135 -20.99 -36.43 -14.10
CA ALA A 135 -22.11 -35.70 -14.66
C ALA A 135 -22.31 -34.34 -13.97
N HIS A 136 -22.24 -34.28 -12.64
CA HIS A 136 -22.30 -33.01 -11.90
C HIS A 136 -21.11 -32.11 -12.23
N PHE A 137 -19.90 -32.67 -12.35
CA PHE A 137 -18.73 -31.93 -12.81
C PHE A 137 -18.96 -31.26 -14.18
N CYS A 138 -19.48 -31.99 -15.17
CA CYS A 138 -19.77 -31.40 -16.48
C CYS A 138 -20.88 -30.35 -16.41
N LEU A 139 -21.96 -30.60 -15.68
CA LEU A 139 -23.11 -29.70 -15.58
C LEU A 139 -22.78 -28.40 -14.85
N ASP A 140 -22.07 -28.48 -13.72
CA ASP A 140 -21.73 -27.31 -12.92
C ASP A 140 -20.63 -26.48 -13.59
N LEU A 141 -19.69 -27.11 -14.31
CA LEU A 141 -18.74 -26.41 -15.16
C LEU A 141 -19.42 -25.63 -16.29
N LEU A 142 -20.47 -26.19 -16.90
CA LEU A 142 -21.27 -25.48 -17.92
C LEU A 142 -22.00 -24.28 -17.31
N ARG A 143 -22.60 -24.43 -16.12
CA ARG A 143 -23.32 -23.38 -15.39
C ARG A 143 -22.41 -22.21 -14.98
N CYS A 144 -21.16 -22.49 -14.58
CA CYS A 144 -20.19 -21.45 -14.26
C CYS A 144 -19.76 -20.64 -15.50
N GLY A 145 -19.82 -21.22 -16.71
CA GLY A 145 -19.48 -20.53 -17.96
C GLY A 145 -20.57 -19.58 -18.49
N GLU A 146 -21.82 -19.75 -18.08
CA GLU A 146 -22.97 -18.98 -18.60
C GLU A 146 -23.33 -17.75 -17.74
N ARG A 147 -22.88 -17.69 -16.48
CA ARG A 147 -23.18 -16.58 -15.55
C ARG A 147 -22.05 -15.55 -15.56
N GLY A 148 -22.19 -14.55 -16.42
CA GLY A 148 -21.20 -13.47 -16.60
C GLY A 148 -21.00 -12.51 -15.41
N GLU A 149 -21.83 -12.51 -14.36
CA GLU A 149 -21.80 -11.43 -13.35
C GLU A 149 -21.97 -11.88 -11.89
N GLY A 150 -22.01 -13.20 -11.62
CA GLY A 150 -22.02 -13.73 -10.26
C GLY A 150 -21.13 -14.95 -10.18
N ARG A 151 -19.90 -14.78 -9.67
CA ARG A 151 -18.92 -15.87 -9.49
C ARG A 151 -19.44 -16.87 -8.45
N ALA A 152 -20.29 -17.80 -8.87
CA ALA A 152 -20.49 -19.03 -8.13
C ALA A 152 -19.20 -19.85 -8.26
N ASP A 153 -18.54 -20.09 -7.13
CA ASP A 153 -17.33 -20.90 -7.07
C ASP A 153 -17.67 -22.34 -7.46
N LEU A 154 -17.05 -22.84 -8.55
CA LEU A 154 -17.27 -24.22 -9.01
C LEU A 154 -16.89 -25.22 -7.92
N ILE A 155 -15.93 -24.88 -7.06
CA ILE A 155 -15.52 -25.71 -5.92
C ILE A 155 -16.68 -25.85 -4.92
N GLY A 156 -17.35 -24.73 -4.61
CA GLY A 156 -18.53 -24.71 -3.74
C GLY A 156 -19.70 -25.49 -4.32
N LEU A 157 -19.99 -25.34 -5.62
CA LEU A 157 -21.07 -26.07 -6.28
C LEU A 157 -20.83 -27.59 -6.28
N LEU A 158 -19.61 -28.05 -6.50
CA LEU A 158 -19.31 -29.48 -6.45
C LEU A 158 -19.40 -30.04 -5.02
N ALA A 159 -19.01 -29.26 -4.02
CA ALA A 159 -19.18 -29.61 -2.61
C ALA A 159 -20.67 -29.71 -2.21
N GLU A 160 -21.51 -28.78 -2.66
CA GLU A 160 -22.97 -28.81 -2.43
C GLU A 160 -23.65 -30.04 -3.05
N HIS A 161 -23.18 -30.50 -4.21
CA HIS A 161 -23.68 -31.71 -4.86
C HIS A 161 -23.06 -33.01 -4.32
N GLY A 162 -22.16 -32.92 -3.33
CA GLY A 162 -21.52 -34.06 -2.67
C GLY A 162 -20.50 -34.79 -3.55
N VAL A 163 -19.75 -34.05 -4.37
CA VAL A 163 -18.69 -34.61 -5.22
C VAL A 163 -17.37 -34.63 -4.45
N ASP A 164 -17.00 -35.82 -3.95
CA ASP A 164 -15.81 -35.99 -3.09
C ASP A 164 -14.58 -36.49 -3.86
N ARG A 165 -14.81 -37.16 -5.00
CA ARG A 165 -13.76 -37.86 -5.76
C ARG A 165 -13.14 -37.04 -6.89
N ILE A 166 -13.59 -35.81 -7.08
CA ILE A 166 -13.04 -34.83 -8.03
C ILE A 166 -12.60 -33.61 -7.23
N ALA A 167 -11.29 -33.41 -7.11
CA ALA A 167 -10.72 -32.27 -6.41
C ALA A 167 -10.30 -31.20 -7.41
N LEU A 168 -10.68 -29.96 -7.13
CA LEU A 168 -10.32 -28.79 -7.91
C LEU A 168 -9.46 -27.84 -7.08
N ARG A 169 -8.42 -27.29 -7.71
CA ARG A 169 -7.58 -26.27 -7.11
C ARG A 169 -7.83 -24.94 -7.81
N ALA A 170 -8.29 -23.94 -7.06
CA ALA A 170 -8.48 -22.59 -7.60
C ALA A 170 -7.14 -22.00 -8.08
N ALA A 171 -7.17 -21.34 -9.23
CA ALA A 171 -6.12 -20.45 -9.70
C ALA A 171 -6.16 -19.16 -8.88
N TYR A 172 -5.06 -18.87 -8.18
CA TYR A 172 -4.90 -17.59 -7.49
C TYR A 172 -4.68 -16.51 -8.57
N ARG A 173 -5.76 -15.90 -9.05
CA ARG A 173 -5.64 -14.75 -9.94
C ARG A 173 -5.35 -13.53 -9.08
N PRO A 174 -4.23 -12.80 -9.27
CA PRO A 174 -4.13 -11.46 -8.73
C PRO A 174 -5.25 -10.65 -9.40
N GLU A 175 -6.24 -10.23 -8.62
CA GLU A 175 -7.18 -9.21 -9.08
C GLU A 175 -6.38 -7.94 -9.34
N VAL A 176 -6.30 -7.54 -10.60
CA VAL A 176 -5.84 -6.20 -10.96
C VAL A 176 -6.99 -5.27 -10.59
N LEU A 177 -6.98 -4.81 -9.33
CA LEU A 177 -7.68 -3.60 -8.93
C LEU A 177 -7.07 -2.46 -9.75
N GLU A 178 -7.91 -1.60 -10.33
CA GLU A 178 -7.46 -0.31 -10.86
C GLU A 178 -6.83 0.46 -9.69
N VAL A 179 -5.50 0.39 -9.61
CA VAL A 179 -4.72 1.21 -8.69
C VAL A 179 -4.91 2.65 -9.17
N GLY A 180 -5.63 3.42 -8.36
CA GLY A 180 -5.85 4.84 -8.59
C GLY A 180 -4.54 5.60 -8.79
N ALA A 181 -4.61 6.51 -9.76
CA ALA A 181 -3.62 7.46 -10.26
C ALA A 181 -2.35 6.87 -10.91
N PRO A 182 -1.99 7.31 -12.13
CA PRO A 182 -0.71 6.96 -12.72
C PRO A 182 0.42 7.44 -11.79
N SER A 183 1.49 6.64 -11.69
CA SER A 183 2.75 7.05 -11.06
C SER A 183 3.09 8.48 -11.44
N SER A 184 3.36 9.34 -10.46
CA SER A 184 3.73 10.74 -10.72
C SER A 184 4.84 10.81 -11.78
N VAL A 185 4.73 11.78 -12.70
CA VAL A 185 5.70 11.98 -13.80
C VAL A 185 7.13 12.05 -13.25
N ALA A 186 7.33 12.60 -12.05
CA ALA A 186 8.59 12.61 -11.34
C ALA A 186 9.14 11.21 -10.99
N GLY A 187 8.28 10.27 -10.60
CA GLY A 187 8.66 8.88 -10.35
C GLY A 187 9.10 8.15 -11.61
N LEU A 188 8.41 8.39 -12.73
CA LEU A 188 8.79 7.85 -14.05
C LEU A 188 10.11 8.43 -14.54
N LEU A 189 10.31 9.74 -14.36
CA LEU A 189 11.57 10.43 -14.70
C LEU A 189 12.75 9.87 -13.89
N GLU A 190 12.58 9.70 -12.58
CA GLU A 190 13.63 9.15 -11.71
C GLU A 190 13.98 7.70 -12.08
N GLN A 191 12.97 6.88 -12.38
CA GLN A 191 13.16 5.50 -12.82
C GLN A 191 13.90 5.42 -14.17
N GLU A 192 13.55 6.28 -15.12
CA GLU A 192 14.25 6.38 -16.40
C GLU A 192 15.70 6.86 -16.24
N ARG A 193 15.95 7.84 -15.37
CA ARG A 193 17.30 8.32 -15.05
C ARG A 193 18.15 7.21 -14.44
N GLN A 194 17.63 6.50 -13.44
CA GLN A 194 18.31 5.36 -12.82
C GLN A 194 18.58 4.22 -13.81
N ARG A 195 17.64 3.93 -14.70
CA ARG A 195 17.83 2.94 -15.78
C ARG A 195 18.97 3.35 -16.72
N ARG A 196 19.03 4.64 -17.13
CA ARG A 196 20.10 5.16 -17.99
C ARG A 196 21.46 5.10 -17.30
N GLU A 197 21.53 5.50 -16.03
CA GLU A 197 22.76 5.41 -15.21
C GLU A 197 23.25 3.96 -15.11
N GLN A 198 22.34 3.00 -14.94
CA GLN A 198 22.67 1.56 -14.91
C GLN A 198 23.15 1.05 -16.28
N LEU A 199 22.53 1.48 -17.38
CA LEU A 199 22.96 1.12 -18.73
C LEU A 199 24.35 1.71 -19.04
N LEU A 200 24.62 2.96 -18.62
CA LEU A 200 25.92 3.63 -18.71
C LEU A 200 27.00 2.89 -17.90
N ALA A 201 26.69 2.48 -16.66
CA ALA A 201 27.61 1.75 -15.80
C ALA A 201 27.99 0.36 -16.33
N SER A 202 27.16 -0.23 -17.19
CA SER A 202 27.35 -1.57 -17.75
C SER A 202 28.22 -1.64 -19.02
N GLY A 203 28.71 -0.50 -19.53
CA GLY A 203 29.61 -0.44 -20.69
C GLY A 203 28.98 -0.87 -22.02
N GLY A 204 27.64 -0.92 -22.10
CA GLY A 204 26.93 -1.25 -23.33
C GLY A 204 27.13 -0.19 -24.42
N VAL A 205 27.12 -0.61 -25.69
CA VAL A 205 27.04 0.32 -26.84
C VAL A 205 25.66 0.97 -26.81
N VAL A 206 25.56 2.08 -26.11
CA VAL A 206 24.41 2.98 -26.20
C VAL A 206 24.66 3.85 -27.43
N ASN A 207 23.72 3.84 -28.40
CA ASN A 207 23.72 4.80 -29.50
C ASN A 207 23.49 6.20 -28.91
N HIS A 208 24.57 6.84 -28.48
CA HIS A 208 24.53 8.20 -27.98
C HIS A 208 24.27 9.15 -29.15
N LEU A 209 23.14 9.85 -29.10
CA LEU A 209 23.05 11.18 -29.70
C LEU A 209 23.56 12.27 -28.73
N TYR A 210 23.72 11.99 -27.42
CA TYR A 210 24.20 12.98 -26.43
C TYR A 210 24.98 12.37 -25.23
N PRO A 211 26.04 13.04 -24.72
CA PRO A 211 26.64 12.78 -23.41
C PRO A 211 25.78 13.37 -22.26
N PRO A 212 25.77 12.76 -21.05
CA PRO A 212 24.98 13.22 -19.91
C PRO A 212 25.35 14.62 -19.37
N ASP A 213 26.51 15.16 -19.79
CA ASP A 213 27.12 16.33 -19.16
C ASP A 213 27.01 17.63 -19.99
N LYS A 214 26.31 17.64 -21.13
CA LYS A 214 26.23 18.82 -22.01
C LYS A 214 24.83 19.05 -22.62
N GLY A 215 24.15 20.05 -22.08
CA GLY A 215 22.86 20.59 -22.51
C GLY A 215 22.12 21.17 -21.31
N TRP A 216 22.49 22.36 -20.86
CA TRP A 216 22.11 22.88 -19.55
C TRP A 216 21.03 23.95 -19.66
N VAL A 217 19.79 23.58 -19.33
CA VAL A 217 18.77 24.57 -18.96
C VAL A 217 18.87 24.74 -17.44
N ARG A 218 19.52 25.81 -16.98
CA ARG A 218 19.55 26.17 -15.56
C ARG A 218 18.18 26.68 -15.13
N VAL A 219 17.48 25.88 -14.34
CA VAL A 219 16.31 26.34 -13.57
C VAL A 219 16.69 26.28 -12.09
N ASP A 220 17.02 27.45 -11.52
CA ASP A 220 17.05 27.84 -10.09
C ASP A 220 17.65 26.84 -9.06
N PRO A 221 18.69 27.19 -8.27
CA PRO A 221 19.48 26.27 -7.42
C PRO A 221 18.78 25.77 -6.14
N SER A 222 17.45 25.86 -6.05
CA SER A 222 16.66 25.40 -4.90
C SER A 222 15.81 24.14 -5.17
N ALA A 223 15.85 23.59 -6.39
CA ALA A 223 15.11 22.38 -6.77
C ALA A 223 16.05 21.20 -7.03
N ARG A 224 15.72 19.97 -6.60
CA ARG A 224 16.49 18.73 -6.89
C ARG A 224 16.39 18.25 -8.34
N LEU A 225 15.95 19.10 -9.28
CA LEU A 225 15.95 18.84 -10.71
C LEU A 225 16.79 19.92 -11.37
N ASP A 226 18.10 19.89 -11.10
CA ASP A 226 19.05 20.90 -11.55
C ASP A 226 19.22 20.95 -13.08
N THR A 227 18.77 19.90 -13.80
CA THR A 227 18.81 19.76 -15.27
C THR A 227 17.63 18.92 -15.81
N VAL A 228 17.10 19.28 -16.99
CA VAL A 228 16.07 18.52 -17.74
C VAL A 228 16.65 18.16 -19.11
N SER A 229 16.71 16.87 -19.45
CA SER A 229 17.20 16.41 -20.76
C SER A 229 16.09 16.44 -21.84
N LEU A 230 16.46 16.41 -23.12
CA LEU A 230 15.50 16.31 -24.24
C LEU A 230 14.61 15.05 -24.16
N ILE A 231 15.13 13.97 -23.58
CA ILE A 231 14.37 12.73 -23.37
C ILE A 231 13.41 12.88 -22.19
N ASP A 232 13.78 13.64 -21.16
CA ASP A 232 12.88 13.98 -20.05
C ASP A 232 11.76 14.91 -20.52
N LEU A 233 12.05 15.81 -21.47
CA LEU A 233 11.06 16.69 -22.11
C LEU A 233 10.02 15.89 -22.91
N ALA A 234 10.39 14.74 -23.49
CA ALA A 234 9.45 13.83 -24.16
C ALA A 234 8.46 13.14 -23.20
N LEU A 235 8.81 13.02 -21.91
CA LEU A 235 7.93 12.47 -20.87
C LEU A 235 7.09 13.58 -20.19
N LEU A 236 7.64 14.79 -20.10
CA LEU A 236 6.95 15.98 -19.57
C LEU A 236 5.91 16.51 -20.56
N ALA A 237 6.16 16.37 -21.86
CA ALA A 237 5.22 16.71 -22.92
C ALA A 237 4.22 15.57 -23.10
N GLU A 238 3.05 15.64 -22.46
CA GLU A 238 2.03 14.59 -22.52
C GLU A 238 1.47 14.36 -23.94
N ASP A 239 1.52 15.38 -24.80
CA ASP A 239 1.03 15.40 -26.19
C ASP A 239 2.19 15.53 -27.21
N PRO A 240 2.29 14.63 -28.22
CA PRO A 240 3.33 14.68 -29.26
C PRO A 240 3.28 15.93 -30.14
N GLY A 241 2.10 16.54 -30.37
CA GLY A 241 1.98 17.78 -31.12
C GLY A 241 2.60 18.97 -30.36
N THR A 242 2.41 18.99 -29.04
CA THR A 242 3.02 19.96 -28.13
C THR A 242 4.54 19.76 -28.04
N LEU A 243 5.02 18.51 -28.00
CA LEU A 243 6.45 18.19 -28.09
C LEU A 243 7.08 18.69 -29.39
N ALA A 244 6.43 18.44 -30.53
CA ALA A 244 6.90 18.90 -31.84
C ALA A 244 6.95 20.43 -31.94
N ALA A 245 5.95 21.13 -31.39
CA ALA A 245 5.93 22.59 -31.32
C ALA A 245 7.07 23.12 -30.43
N MET A 246 7.35 22.48 -29.29
CA MET A 246 8.51 22.83 -28.45
C MET A 246 9.83 22.59 -29.19
N LEU A 247 10.00 21.47 -29.90
CA LEU A 247 11.21 21.20 -30.68
C LEU A 247 11.39 22.19 -31.85
N LEU A 248 10.30 22.61 -32.49
CA LEU A 248 10.34 23.63 -33.53
C LEU A 248 10.77 24.99 -32.97
N ARG A 249 10.19 25.40 -31.83
CA ARG A 249 10.58 26.62 -31.10
C ARG A 249 12.03 26.62 -30.62
N LEU A 250 12.57 25.45 -30.28
CA LEU A 250 13.97 25.29 -29.90
C LEU A 250 14.93 25.27 -31.10
N THR A 251 14.42 25.20 -32.35
CA THR A 251 15.26 25.14 -33.57
C THR A 251 15.15 26.37 -34.48
N ASP A 252 14.07 27.15 -34.39
CA ASP A 252 13.85 28.35 -35.21
C ASP A 252 13.54 29.60 -34.33
N ASP A 253 14.43 30.61 -34.37
CA ASP A 253 14.34 31.85 -33.55
C ASP A 253 13.30 32.89 -34.02
N ALA A 254 12.67 32.73 -35.20
CA ALA A 254 12.05 33.89 -35.88
C ALA A 254 10.58 33.76 -36.33
N ALA A 255 9.87 32.65 -36.14
CA ALA A 255 8.50 32.52 -36.69
C ALA A 255 7.57 31.50 -35.99
N ALA A 256 7.73 31.27 -34.68
CA ALA A 256 7.03 30.15 -34.01
C ALA A 256 5.65 30.48 -33.38
N ASP A 257 5.18 31.73 -33.50
CA ASP A 257 3.91 32.14 -32.87
C ASP A 257 2.67 31.79 -33.72
N ASP A 258 2.82 31.62 -35.05
CA ASP A 258 1.71 31.30 -35.96
C ASP A 258 1.69 29.82 -36.45
N VAL A 259 2.63 28.98 -36.01
CA VAL A 259 2.69 27.57 -36.44
C VAL A 259 1.76 26.72 -35.59
N THR A 260 0.75 26.11 -36.23
CA THR A 260 -0.17 25.20 -35.52
C THR A 260 0.56 23.92 -35.07
N ARG A 261 0.10 23.29 -33.98
CA ARG A 261 0.70 22.05 -33.45
C ARG A 261 0.75 20.92 -34.50
N ALA A 262 -0.22 20.88 -35.40
CA ALA A 262 -0.29 19.94 -36.51
C ALA A 262 0.82 20.17 -37.55
N ASP A 263 1.14 21.43 -37.84
CA ASP A 263 2.22 21.80 -38.76
C ASP A 263 3.59 21.50 -38.16
N ALA A 264 3.76 21.78 -36.86
CA ALA A 264 4.96 21.44 -36.12
C ALA A 264 5.21 19.92 -36.09
N LEU A 265 4.16 19.12 -35.85
CA LEU A 265 4.23 17.66 -35.87
C LEU A 265 4.65 17.14 -37.26
N THR A 266 4.11 17.72 -38.33
CA THR A 266 4.44 17.31 -39.71
C THR A 266 5.90 17.59 -40.05
N GLN A 267 6.47 18.68 -39.52
CA GLN A 267 7.86 19.08 -39.77
C GLN A 267 8.87 18.34 -38.89
N LYS A 268 8.53 18.03 -37.63
CA LYS A 268 9.43 17.44 -36.62
C LYS A 268 9.11 15.98 -36.29
N PHE A 269 8.33 15.30 -37.14
CA PHE A 269 7.90 13.92 -36.91
C PHE A 269 9.06 12.94 -36.65
N SER A 270 10.11 13.00 -37.48
CA SER A 270 11.28 12.10 -37.35
C SER A 270 12.03 12.34 -36.03
N ASP A 271 12.12 13.59 -35.59
CA ASP A 271 12.77 13.97 -34.32
C ASP A 271 11.97 13.43 -33.12
N VAL A 272 10.64 13.55 -33.15
CA VAL A 272 9.74 13.00 -32.11
C VAL A 272 9.83 11.49 -32.04
N THR A 273 9.81 10.79 -33.19
CA THR A 273 9.93 9.33 -33.21
C THR A 273 11.27 8.83 -32.69
N THR A 274 12.34 9.60 -32.92
CA THR A 274 13.68 9.28 -32.43
C THR A 274 13.76 9.43 -30.91
N LEU A 275 13.14 10.47 -30.34
CA LEU A 275 13.07 10.67 -28.88
C LEU A 275 12.24 9.59 -28.19
N PHE A 276 11.10 9.18 -28.76
CA PHE A 276 10.27 8.11 -28.20
C PHE A 276 10.96 6.74 -28.25
N ALA A 277 11.72 6.46 -29.32
CA ALA A 277 12.50 5.23 -29.43
C ALA A 277 13.61 5.12 -28.36
N ALA A 278 14.05 6.23 -27.77
CA ALA A 278 15.07 6.25 -26.72
C ALA A 278 14.53 5.94 -25.30
N LEU A 279 13.21 5.83 -25.12
CA LEU A 279 12.56 5.53 -23.84
C LEU A 279 12.58 4.03 -23.50
N ASP A 280 12.11 3.64 -22.29
CA ASP A 280 11.81 2.23 -21.98
C ASP A 280 10.84 1.63 -23.01
N PRO A 281 11.10 0.42 -23.54
CA PRO A 281 10.21 -0.27 -24.48
C PRO A 281 8.71 -0.24 -24.12
N ARG A 282 8.37 -0.29 -22.83
CA ARG A 282 6.97 -0.19 -22.37
C ARG A 282 6.42 1.22 -22.50
N LEU A 283 7.19 2.24 -22.12
CA LEU A 283 6.82 3.65 -22.22
C LEU A 283 6.81 4.12 -23.68
N ALA A 284 7.82 3.73 -24.46
CA ALA A 284 7.90 3.98 -25.89
C ALA A 284 6.63 3.51 -26.60
N ARG A 285 6.11 2.30 -26.28
CA ARG A 285 4.87 1.79 -26.86
C ARG A 285 3.65 2.69 -26.56
N VAL A 286 3.56 3.23 -25.34
CA VAL A 286 2.47 4.16 -24.96
C VAL A 286 2.62 5.50 -25.69
N MET A 287 3.85 6.00 -25.83
CA MET A 287 4.09 7.25 -26.56
C MET A 287 3.88 7.09 -28.08
N PHE A 288 4.20 5.93 -28.64
CA PHE A 288 3.93 5.59 -30.05
C PHE A 288 2.43 5.40 -30.32
N SER A 289 1.64 4.86 -29.39
CA SER A 289 0.19 4.81 -29.55
C SER A 289 -0.44 6.20 -29.51
N ARG A 290 0.01 7.09 -28.62
CA ARG A 290 -0.40 8.50 -28.60
C ARG A 290 0.00 9.25 -29.86
N LEU A 291 1.18 8.94 -30.41
CA LEU A 291 1.64 9.49 -31.69
C LEU A 291 0.74 9.00 -32.84
N ALA A 292 0.33 7.73 -32.84
CA ALA A 292 -0.59 7.19 -33.83
C ALA A 292 -1.96 7.89 -33.78
N GLU A 293 -2.51 8.11 -32.58
CA GLU A 293 -3.74 8.88 -32.37
C GLU A 293 -3.59 10.33 -32.87
N ALA A 294 -2.47 10.98 -32.56
CA ALA A 294 -2.19 12.35 -33.03
C ALA A 294 -2.08 12.44 -34.55
N VAL A 295 -1.50 11.43 -35.22
CA VAL A 295 -1.43 11.35 -36.69
C VAL A 295 -2.80 11.09 -37.32
N LEU A 296 -3.63 10.26 -36.69
CA LEU A 296 -5.00 9.99 -37.15
C LEU A 296 -5.92 11.20 -36.99
N GLY A 297 -5.66 12.06 -35.99
CA GLY A 297 -6.36 13.32 -35.76
C GLY A 297 -5.96 14.48 -36.67
N LEU A 298 -4.97 14.30 -37.57
CA LEU A 298 -4.60 15.31 -38.57
C LEU A 298 -5.61 15.38 -39.72
N ASP A 299 -5.72 16.56 -40.36
CA ASP A 299 -6.50 16.74 -41.58
C ASP A 299 -6.09 15.72 -42.66
N PRO A 300 -7.04 15.22 -43.47
CA PRO A 300 -6.79 14.10 -44.39
C PRO A 300 -5.68 14.39 -45.40
N GLU A 301 -5.56 15.63 -45.89
CA GLU A 301 -4.50 16.07 -46.80
C GLU A 301 -3.11 16.07 -46.11
N ARG A 302 -3.04 16.56 -44.87
CA ARG A 302 -1.80 16.62 -44.07
C ARG A 302 -1.34 15.23 -43.66
N ARG A 303 -2.28 14.37 -43.24
CA ARG A 303 -2.05 12.96 -42.92
C ARG A 303 -1.50 12.20 -44.11
N GLN A 304 -2.09 12.36 -45.30
CA GLN A 304 -1.59 11.72 -46.53
C GLN A 304 -0.20 12.22 -46.92
N ALA A 305 0.08 13.52 -46.77
CA ALA A 305 1.39 14.09 -47.03
C ALA A 305 2.46 13.52 -46.07
N LEU A 306 2.16 13.41 -44.77
CA LEU A 306 3.05 12.82 -43.77
C LEU A 306 3.29 11.33 -44.04
N LEU A 307 2.23 10.57 -44.32
CA LEU A 307 2.32 9.14 -44.63
C LEU A 307 3.23 8.88 -45.84
N ARG A 308 3.05 9.65 -46.93
CA ARG A 308 3.85 9.50 -48.16
C ARG A 308 5.29 9.98 -48.03
N ARG A 309 5.54 11.04 -47.25
CA ARG A 309 6.86 11.69 -47.21
C ARG A 309 7.80 11.10 -46.15
N THR A 310 7.28 10.62 -45.02
CA THR A 310 8.12 10.21 -43.88
C THR A 310 7.80 8.83 -43.33
N ILE A 311 6.53 8.50 -43.06
CA ILE A 311 6.15 7.27 -42.35
C ILE A 311 6.33 6.02 -43.22
N LEU A 312 5.76 6.01 -44.44
CA LEU A 312 5.84 4.87 -45.35
C LEU A 312 7.26 4.64 -45.89
N PRO A 313 8.02 5.66 -46.29
CA PRO A 313 9.45 5.49 -46.61
C PRO A 313 10.25 4.97 -45.41
N GLY A 314 9.97 5.46 -44.20
CA GLY A 314 10.62 4.97 -42.97
C GLY A 314 10.37 3.48 -42.72
N LEU A 315 9.16 2.98 -42.99
CA LEU A 315 8.84 1.55 -42.91
C LEU A 315 9.63 0.71 -43.93
N LEU A 316 9.78 1.21 -45.15
CA LEU A 316 10.58 0.55 -46.21
C LEU A 316 12.09 0.62 -45.96
N ASP A 317 12.55 1.60 -45.19
CA ASP A 317 13.95 1.72 -44.79
C ASP A 317 14.24 1.02 -43.45
N GLY A 318 13.23 0.46 -42.77
CA GLY A 318 13.36 -0.20 -41.46
C GLY A 318 13.65 0.78 -40.32
N ARG A 319 13.30 2.05 -40.49
CA ARG A 319 13.48 3.10 -39.49
C ARG A 319 12.28 3.20 -38.56
N MET A 320 12.49 3.84 -37.40
CA MET A 320 11.49 3.94 -36.34
C MET A 320 10.25 4.75 -36.72
N GLU A 321 10.30 5.61 -37.75
CA GLU A 321 9.12 6.34 -38.22
C GLU A 321 8.00 5.40 -38.67
N GLY A 322 8.34 4.24 -39.22
CA GLY A 322 7.36 3.25 -39.69
C GLY A 322 6.68 2.46 -38.57
N SER A 323 7.25 2.47 -37.35
CA SER A 323 6.73 1.69 -36.22
C SER A 323 5.38 2.20 -35.70
N VAL A 324 5.05 3.47 -35.98
CA VAL A 324 3.78 4.12 -35.62
C VAL A 324 2.57 3.42 -36.25
N LEU A 325 2.76 2.85 -37.45
CA LEU A 325 1.70 2.13 -38.18
C LEU A 325 1.25 0.85 -37.47
N ARG A 326 2.04 0.33 -36.52
CA ARG A 326 1.67 -0.86 -35.74
C ARG A 326 0.43 -0.62 -34.86
N ASP A 327 0.26 0.60 -34.39
CA ASP A 327 -0.81 0.98 -33.46
C ASP A 327 -2.02 1.60 -34.19
N PHE A 328 -2.03 1.61 -35.53
CA PHE A 328 -3.19 2.04 -36.33
C PHE A 328 -4.33 1.00 -36.30
N PRO A 329 -5.60 1.41 -36.34
CA PRO A 329 -6.74 0.52 -36.57
C PRO A 329 -6.61 -0.24 -37.90
N ASP A 330 -7.18 -1.45 -37.99
CA ASP A 330 -6.96 -2.35 -39.14
C ASP A 330 -7.42 -1.75 -40.50
N VAL A 331 -8.49 -0.94 -40.49
CA VAL A 331 -9.00 -0.25 -41.69
C VAL A 331 -8.08 0.89 -42.11
N ASP A 332 -7.69 1.76 -41.17
CA ASP A 332 -6.78 2.88 -41.43
C ASP A 332 -5.37 2.41 -41.80
N LEU A 333 -4.94 1.28 -41.25
CA LEU A 333 -3.68 0.62 -41.59
C LEU A 333 -3.70 0.09 -43.03
N ALA A 334 -4.77 -0.58 -43.43
CA ALA A 334 -4.94 -1.05 -44.81
C ALA A 334 -4.98 0.13 -45.79
N ASP A 335 -5.70 1.20 -45.45
CA ASP A 335 -5.77 2.41 -46.26
C ASP A 335 -4.41 3.11 -46.36
N SER A 336 -3.65 3.19 -45.25
CA SER A 336 -2.30 3.78 -45.23
C SER A 336 -1.28 2.97 -46.01
N LEU A 337 -1.28 1.64 -45.89
CA LEU A 337 -0.39 0.76 -46.66
C LEU A 337 -0.73 0.75 -48.15
N SER A 338 -2.00 0.96 -48.52
CA SER A 338 -2.41 1.08 -49.92
C SER A 338 -1.82 2.32 -50.61
N LEU A 339 -1.44 3.36 -49.87
CA LEU A 339 -0.77 4.56 -50.39
C LEU A 339 0.66 4.28 -50.87
N LEU A 340 1.26 3.13 -50.51
CA LEU A 340 2.55 2.70 -51.05
C LEU A 340 2.51 2.53 -52.57
N LEU A 341 1.36 2.16 -53.14
CA LEU A 341 1.18 1.99 -54.59
C LEU A 341 1.11 3.30 -55.36
N ASP A 342 0.84 4.41 -54.67
CA ASP A 342 0.85 5.75 -55.24
C ASP A 342 2.28 6.33 -55.28
N LEU A 343 3.24 5.72 -54.59
CA LEU A 343 4.66 6.08 -54.67
C LEU A 343 5.25 5.40 -55.91
N GLU A 344 5.84 6.21 -56.80
CA GLU A 344 6.17 5.94 -58.22
C GLU A 344 6.99 4.65 -58.56
N THR A 345 7.31 3.79 -57.59
CA THR A 345 8.17 2.60 -57.76
C THR A 345 7.69 1.31 -57.08
N ALA A 346 6.52 1.27 -56.42
CA ALA A 346 6.12 0.10 -55.63
C ALA A 346 5.41 -1.00 -56.44
N ALA A 347 6.01 -2.19 -56.53
CA ALA A 347 5.32 -3.41 -56.91
C ALA A 347 4.37 -3.87 -55.77
N PRO A 348 3.30 -4.66 -56.03
CA PRO A 348 2.43 -5.19 -54.98
C PRO A 348 3.18 -6.00 -53.91
N GLU A 349 4.34 -6.57 -54.26
CA GLU A 349 5.26 -7.24 -53.33
C GLU A 349 5.84 -6.30 -52.24
N VAL A 350 5.90 -5.00 -52.50
CA VAL A 350 6.34 -3.97 -51.54
C VAL A 350 5.33 -3.82 -50.40
N VAL A 351 4.03 -3.96 -50.69
CA VAL A 351 2.98 -3.92 -49.66
C VAL A 351 3.07 -5.16 -48.75
N THR A 352 3.33 -6.34 -49.32
CA THR A 352 3.50 -7.57 -48.53
C THR A 352 4.77 -7.56 -47.69
N SER A 353 5.87 -6.98 -48.20
CA SER A 353 7.11 -6.83 -47.43
C SER A 353 7.01 -5.75 -46.35
N ALA A 354 6.26 -4.67 -46.59
CA ALA A 354 5.94 -3.67 -45.58
C ALA A 354 5.09 -4.25 -44.44
N LEU A 355 4.07 -5.05 -44.78
CA LEU A 355 3.24 -5.78 -43.80
C LEU A 355 4.08 -6.75 -42.97
N ALA A 356 4.99 -7.50 -43.61
CA ALA A 356 5.88 -8.43 -42.92
C ALA A 356 6.85 -7.72 -41.96
N ARG A 357 7.26 -6.48 -42.26
CA ARG A 357 8.17 -5.68 -41.43
C ARG A 357 7.50 -5.01 -40.23
N LEU A 358 6.17 -4.93 -40.20
CA LEU A 358 5.43 -4.35 -39.06
C LEU A 358 5.35 -5.29 -37.85
N ASP A 359 5.83 -6.54 -37.96
CA ASP A 359 5.82 -7.55 -36.89
C ASP A 359 4.49 -7.59 -36.11
N LEU A 360 3.38 -7.64 -36.87
CA LEU A 360 2.02 -7.70 -36.33
C LEU A 360 1.73 -9.08 -35.73
N PRO A 361 0.91 -9.18 -34.67
CA PRO A 361 0.40 -10.46 -34.18
C PRO A 361 -0.30 -11.24 -35.30
N PRO A 362 -0.21 -12.59 -35.31
CA PRO A 362 -0.73 -13.42 -36.41
C PRO A 362 -2.23 -13.22 -36.65
N ASP A 363 -3.01 -12.97 -35.60
CA ASP A 363 -4.45 -12.71 -35.68
C ASP A 363 -4.75 -11.38 -36.39
N ARG A 364 -3.99 -10.32 -36.09
CA ARG A 364 -4.14 -9.02 -36.77
C ARG A 364 -3.66 -9.10 -38.22
N HIS A 365 -2.56 -9.80 -38.46
CA HIS A 365 -2.08 -10.04 -39.83
C HIS A 365 -3.13 -10.76 -40.68
N ALA A 366 -3.83 -11.75 -40.11
CA ALA A 366 -4.92 -12.47 -40.79
C ALA A 366 -6.16 -11.60 -41.05
N SER A 367 -6.41 -10.58 -40.22
CA SER A 367 -7.53 -9.63 -40.39
C SER A 367 -7.25 -8.50 -41.41
N VAL A 368 -6.00 -8.03 -41.49
CA VAL A 368 -5.59 -6.92 -42.37
C VAL A 368 -5.33 -7.40 -43.79
N ALA A 369 -4.84 -8.63 -43.98
CA ALA A 369 -4.60 -9.22 -45.29
C ALA A 369 -5.81 -9.18 -46.25
N PRO A 370 -7.03 -9.62 -45.86
CA PRO A 370 -8.19 -9.56 -46.75
C PRO A 370 -8.64 -8.13 -47.04
N LEU A 371 -8.51 -7.20 -46.08
CA LEU A 371 -8.82 -5.77 -46.29
C LEU A 371 -7.87 -5.14 -47.31
N LEU A 372 -6.58 -5.49 -47.26
CA LEU A 372 -5.60 -5.08 -48.25
C LEU A 372 -5.92 -5.67 -49.63
N GLU A 373 -6.24 -6.96 -49.72
CA GLU A 373 -6.62 -7.58 -51.01
C GLU A 373 -7.86 -6.93 -51.63
N ASP A 374 -8.87 -6.59 -50.83
CA ASP A 374 -10.08 -5.92 -51.30
C ASP A 374 -9.81 -4.49 -51.79
N ARG A 375 -8.96 -3.73 -51.07
CA ARG A 375 -8.49 -2.39 -51.48
C ARG A 375 -7.59 -2.42 -52.71
N LEU A 376 -6.75 -3.43 -52.85
CA LEU A 376 -5.93 -3.68 -54.05
C LEU A 376 -6.80 -3.97 -55.27
N ARG A 377 -7.87 -4.76 -55.11
CA ARG A 377 -8.82 -5.09 -56.19
C ARG A 377 -9.67 -3.89 -56.61
N THR A 378 -10.13 -3.07 -55.66
CA THR A 378 -10.90 -1.85 -55.94
C THR A 378 -10.07 -0.74 -56.58
N ARG A 379 -8.77 -0.61 -56.25
CA ARG A 379 -7.86 0.37 -56.88
C ARG A 379 -7.27 -0.07 -58.22
N GLY A 380 -7.19 -1.38 -58.49
CA GLY A 380 -6.68 -1.94 -59.76
C GLY A 380 -7.49 -1.59 -61.02
N GLY A 381 -8.63 -0.90 -60.87
CA GLY A 381 -9.50 -0.45 -61.97
C GLY A 381 -9.42 1.03 -62.35
N ALA A 382 -8.62 1.86 -61.65
CA ALA A 382 -8.52 3.29 -61.96
C ALA A 382 -7.34 3.57 -62.92
N PRO A 383 -7.54 4.29 -64.05
CA PRO A 383 -6.48 4.60 -65.00
C PRO A 383 -5.42 5.50 -64.37
N ARG A 384 -4.15 5.16 -64.60
CA ARG A 384 -2.97 5.97 -64.26
C ARG A 384 -3.04 7.29 -65.05
N GLU A 385 -3.35 8.39 -64.38
CA GLU A 385 -3.05 9.72 -64.90
C GLU A 385 -1.56 10.00 -64.77
N THR A 386 -0.82 9.73 -65.84
CA THR A 386 0.53 10.25 -66.05
C THR A 386 0.43 11.72 -66.45
N THR A 387 0.40 12.63 -65.48
CA THR A 387 0.60 14.06 -65.77
C THR A 387 2.04 14.43 -65.49
N VAL A 388 2.75 14.62 -66.61
CA VAL A 388 4.14 15.03 -66.80
C VAL A 388 4.49 16.39 -66.12
N ASP A 389 3.53 17.07 -65.49
CA ASP A 389 3.71 18.36 -64.81
C ASP A 389 4.44 18.29 -63.46
N ALA A 390 4.56 17.10 -62.83
CA ALA A 390 5.40 16.92 -61.64
C ALA A 390 6.91 16.88 -61.98
N HIS A 391 7.25 16.56 -63.24
CA HIS A 391 8.64 16.42 -63.68
C HIS A 391 9.33 17.78 -63.94
N ALA A 392 8.55 18.84 -64.16
CA ALA A 392 9.07 20.20 -64.33
C ALA A 392 9.55 20.86 -63.02
N ARG A 393 9.17 20.32 -61.85
CA ARG A 393 9.64 20.82 -60.54
C ARG A 393 10.86 20.07 -59.98
N ARG A 394 11.27 18.95 -60.58
CA ARG A 394 12.46 18.16 -60.17
C ARG A 394 13.78 18.63 -60.82
N LEU A 395 13.77 19.64 -61.68
CA LEU A 395 14.97 20.18 -62.36
C LEU A 395 15.47 21.53 -61.83
N ILE A 396 15.10 21.90 -60.60
CA ILE A 396 15.80 22.98 -59.88
C ILE A 396 16.64 22.32 -58.79
N LYS A 397 17.83 21.86 -59.18
CA LYS A 397 18.96 21.74 -58.26
C LYS A 397 19.41 23.15 -57.90
N ILE A 398 19.14 23.55 -56.67
CA ILE A 398 20.05 24.43 -55.95
C ILE A 398 20.63 23.53 -54.86
N ASP A 399 21.91 23.23 -54.99
CA ASP A 399 22.65 22.59 -53.93
C ASP A 399 23.59 23.62 -53.29
N HIS A 400 23.72 23.44 -51.98
CA HIS A 400 24.72 23.92 -51.04
C HIS A 400 24.53 25.28 -50.36
N GLY A 401 24.28 25.19 -49.04
CA GLY A 401 24.59 26.25 -48.09
C GLY A 401 24.20 25.94 -46.64
N ARG A 402 24.82 24.92 -46.03
CA ARG A 402 24.63 24.41 -44.64
C ARG A 402 23.31 23.69 -44.36
N ALA A 403 23.35 22.37 -44.59
CA ALA A 403 22.71 21.46 -43.66
C ALA A 403 23.31 21.73 -42.27
N ALA A 404 22.53 22.27 -41.33
CA ALA A 404 22.91 22.22 -39.93
C ALA A 404 22.65 20.79 -39.46
N LYS A 405 23.66 19.94 -39.64
CA LYS A 405 23.67 18.58 -39.11
C LYS A 405 23.44 18.67 -37.60
N PHE A 406 22.55 17.84 -37.08
CA PHE A 406 22.22 17.77 -35.64
C PHE A 406 23.46 17.55 -34.74
N ALA A 407 24.52 16.95 -35.29
CA ALA A 407 25.82 16.78 -34.62
C ALA A 407 26.56 18.11 -34.30
N GLU A 408 26.24 19.22 -34.97
CA GLU A 408 26.89 20.53 -34.78
C GLU A 408 26.14 21.45 -33.80
N PHE A 409 24.96 21.05 -33.30
CA PHE A 409 24.14 21.85 -32.38
C PHE A 409 24.52 21.74 -30.88
N SER A 410 25.60 21.03 -30.55
CA SER A 410 26.04 20.79 -29.17
C SER A 410 26.61 22.02 -28.44
N ALA A 411 26.43 23.24 -28.98
CA ALA A 411 27.12 24.45 -28.52
C ALA A 411 26.27 25.71 -28.33
N PHE A 412 24.94 25.69 -28.48
CA PHE A 412 24.11 26.88 -28.23
C PHE A 412 23.18 26.72 -27.04
N ASP A 413 23.35 27.60 -26.05
CA ASP A 413 22.51 27.76 -24.86
C ASP A 413 21.10 28.20 -25.28
N LEU A 414 20.10 27.37 -24.97
CA LEU A 414 18.69 27.67 -25.22
C LEU A 414 18.14 28.55 -24.10
N ALA A 415 17.81 29.81 -24.42
CA ALA A 415 17.15 30.72 -23.48
C ALA A 415 15.64 30.45 -23.47
N LEU A 416 15.07 30.14 -22.29
CA LEU A 416 13.63 29.95 -22.11
C LEU A 416 12.87 31.27 -22.30
N ASP A 417 11.81 31.27 -23.11
CA ASP A 417 10.85 32.36 -23.24
C ASP A 417 9.93 32.46 -22.00
N GLN A 418 9.16 33.55 -21.89
CA GLN A 418 8.34 33.83 -20.71
C GLN A 418 7.18 32.85 -20.54
N ASP A 419 6.61 32.37 -21.65
CA ASP A 419 5.48 31.45 -21.66
C ASP A 419 5.89 30.00 -21.31
N ALA A 420 7.10 29.57 -21.72
CA ALA A 420 7.68 28.33 -21.20
C ALA A 420 8.05 28.44 -19.72
N ARG A 421 8.49 29.60 -19.23
CA ARG A 421 8.70 29.81 -17.77
C ARG A 421 7.40 29.72 -16.98
N GLU A 422 6.30 30.25 -17.50
CA GLU A 422 4.98 30.16 -16.85
C GLU A 422 4.39 28.75 -16.89
N THR A 423 4.58 28.02 -18.00
CA THR A 423 4.12 26.64 -18.15
C THR A 423 4.94 25.68 -17.28
N LEU A 424 6.27 25.86 -17.25
CA LEU A 424 7.15 25.16 -16.30
C LEU A 424 6.85 25.54 -14.85
N GLY A 425 6.44 26.78 -14.59
CA GLY A 425 5.96 27.24 -13.28
C GLY A 425 4.72 26.48 -12.82
N ARG A 426 3.73 26.30 -13.70
CA ARG A 426 2.51 25.52 -13.42
C ARG A 426 2.80 24.02 -13.24
N ILE A 427 3.67 23.44 -14.06
CA ILE A 427 4.11 22.04 -13.91
C ILE A 427 4.90 21.87 -12.60
N ARG A 428 5.75 22.85 -12.24
CA ARG A 428 6.49 22.88 -10.97
C ARG A 428 5.54 22.91 -9.77
N GLU A 429 4.49 23.73 -9.80
CA GLU A 429 3.46 23.76 -8.76
C GLU A 429 2.71 22.42 -8.66
N GLY A 430 2.41 21.77 -9.78
CA GLY A 430 1.83 20.43 -9.81
C GLY A 430 2.74 19.33 -9.25
N VAL A 431 4.03 19.38 -9.56
CA VAL A 431 5.05 18.41 -9.06
C VAL A 431 5.37 18.64 -7.59
N VAL A 432 5.43 19.89 -7.12
CA VAL A 432 5.54 20.21 -5.69
C VAL A 432 4.30 19.75 -4.92
N GLY A 433 3.14 19.70 -5.58
CA GLY A 433 1.92 19.10 -5.04
C GLY A 433 1.92 17.57 -4.93
N THR A 434 2.82 16.85 -5.60
CA THR A 434 2.88 15.38 -5.59
C THR A 434 3.96 14.86 -4.63
N ASP A 435 3.57 14.59 -3.38
CA ASP A 435 4.51 14.08 -2.37
C ASP A 435 4.80 12.59 -2.58
N SER A 436 5.85 12.29 -3.35
CA SER A 436 6.34 10.93 -3.62
C SER A 436 6.53 10.04 -2.37
N LEU A 437 6.69 10.63 -1.17
CA LEU A 437 6.71 9.87 0.08
C LEU A 437 5.32 9.37 0.48
N GLN A 438 4.30 10.20 0.37
CA GLN A 438 2.92 9.85 0.70
C GLN A 438 2.33 8.85 -0.29
N ASP A 439 2.71 8.94 -1.57
CA ASP A 439 2.31 7.96 -2.60
C ASP A 439 2.91 6.59 -2.31
N ARG A 440 4.21 6.53 -1.97
CA ARG A 440 4.87 5.28 -1.56
C ARG A 440 4.26 4.69 -0.30
N LEU A 441 3.91 5.53 0.67
CA LEU A 441 3.19 5.09 1.88
C LEU A 441 1.78 4.59 1.54
N HIS A 442 1.06 5.22 0.60
CA HIS A 442 -0.25 4.73 0.13
C HIS A 442 -0.15 3.36 -0.55
N CYS A 443 0.85 3.17 -1.42
CA CYS A 443 1.06 1.87 -2.05
C CYS A 443 1.36 0.78 -1.02
N LEU A 444 2.27 1.05 -0.07
CA LEU A 444 2.58 0.08 0.99
C LEU A 444 1.35 -0.21 1.87
N TYR A 445 0.59 0.82 2.23
CA TYR A 445 -0.65 0.68 2.99
C TYR A 445 -1.68 -0.18 2.24
N GLY A 446 -1.88 0.06 0.94
CA GLY A 446 -2.76 -0.73 0.09
C GLY A 446 -2.34 -2.20 0.02
N LEU A 447 -1.04 -2.46 -0.14
CA LEU A 447 -0.49 -3.83 -0.15
C LEU A 447 -0.71 -4.54 1.20
N MET A 448 -0.49 -3.86 2.33
CA MET A 448 -0.71 -4.44 3.66
C MET A 448 -2.18 -4.81 3.91
N ARG A 449 -3.12 -4.04 3.36
CA ARG A 449 -4.56 -4.33 3.49
C ARG A 449 -4.99 -5.59 2.74
N ILE A 450 -4.37 -5.86 1.59
CA ILE A 450 -4.75 -6.97 0.72
C ILE A 450 -4.07 -8.27 1.15
N GLU A 451 -2.80 -8.20 1.53
CA GLU A 451 -1.93 -9.37 1.70
C GLU A 451 -2.28 -10.22 2.95
N PRO A 452 -2.55 -11.53 2.78
CA PRO A 452 -2.91 -12.40 3.89
C PRO A 452 -1.70 -12.96 4.65
N ASN A 453 -0.50 -12.91 4.06
CA ASN A 453 0.70 -13.50 4.66
C ASN A 453 1.39 -12.54 5.65
N PRO A 454 1.47 -12.86 6.95
CA PRO A 454 2.07 -11.99 7.97
C PRO A 454 3.56 -11.70 7.73
N GLU A 455 4.33 -12.65 7.19
CA GLU A 455 5.76 -12.42 6.90
C GLU A 455 5.97 -11.39 5.79
N THR A 456 5.07 -11.37 4.81
CA THR A 456 5.14 -10.42 3.69
C THR A 456 4.69 -9.04 4.15
N VAL A 457 3.62 -8.97 4.96
CA VAL A 457 3.21 -7.73 5.63
C VAL A 457 4.33 -7.18 6.51
N GLN A 458 5.05 -8.02 7.26
CA GLN A 458 6.20 -7.60 8.06
C GLN A 458 7.29 -6.92 7.20
N ARG A 459 7.54 -7.42 5.98
CA ARG A 459 8.47 -6.78 5.03
C ARG A 459 7.95 -5.45 4.49
N PHE A 460 6.65 -5.31 4.28
CA PHE A 460 6.07 -4.02 3.88
C PHE A 460 6.14 -3.00 5.00
N VAL A 461 5.83 -3.42 6.23
CA VAL A 461 5.89 -2.56 7.41
C VAL A 461 7.33 -2.11 7.69
N SER A 462 8.31 -3.01 7.56
CA SER A 462 9.72 -2.63 7.71
C SER A 462 10.22 -1.66 6.63
N ARG A 463 9.63 -1.70 5.43
CA ARG A 463 9.86 -0.70 4.37
C ARG A 463 9.12 0.62 4.59
N ALA A 464 7.95 0.59 5.23
CA ALA A 464 7.18 1.79 5.57
C ALA A 464 7.83 2.59 6.70
N ALA A 465 8.51 1.93 7.64
CA ALA A 465 9.17 2.58 8.78
C ALA A 465 10.15 3.70 8.45
N PRO A 466 11.16 3.52 7.58
CA PRO A 466 12.05 4.61 7.23
C PRO A 466 11.35 5.75 6.46
N LEU A 467 10.21 5.48 5.80
CA LEU A 467 9.42 6.53 5.14
C LEU A 467 8.64 7.37 6.16
N LEU A 468 8.07 6.72 7.17
CA LEU A 468 7.43 7.40 8.31
C LEU A 468 8.43 8.26 9.09
N ASP A 469 9.65 7.75 9.33
CA ASP A 469 10.72 8.53 9.98
C ASP A 469 11.14 9.75 9.16
N ARG A 470 11.20 9.64 7.82
CA ARG A 470 11.49 10.78 6.94
C ARG A 470 10.37 11.81 6.96
N LEU A 471 9.12 11.36 7.08
CA LEU A 471 7.95 12.23 7.15
C LEU A 471 7.91 12.97 8.50
N GLU A 472 8.25 12.30 9.61
CA GLU A 472 8.43 12.94 10.92
C GLU A 472 9.49 14.05 10.88
N ARG A 473 10.62 13.82 10.18
CA ARG A 473 11.72 14.79 10.06
C ARG A 473 11.44 15.98 9.13
N ARG A 474 10.37 15.95 8.34
CA ARG A 474 9.98 17.06 7.43
C ARG A 474 9.19 18.17 8.14
N ASP A 475 9.09 18.14 9.47
CA ASP A 475 8.35 19.11 10.30
C ASP A 475 6.88 19.31 9.85
N ALA A 476 6.24 18.25 9.35
CA ALA A 476 4.82 18.21 9.02
C ALA A 476 4.04 17.33 10.02
N PRO A 477 3.94 17.74 11.31
CA PRO A 477 3.34 16.92 12.36
C PRO A 477 1.90 16.44 12.10
N PRO A 478 0.97 17.21 11.50
CA PRO A 478 -0.39 16.70 11.27
C PRO A 478 -0.44 15.57 10.22
N VAL A 479 0.41 15.63 9.20
CA VAL A 479 0.47 14.59 8.15
C VAL A 479 1.02 13.29 8.72
N PHE A 480 2.04 13.39 9.58
CA PHE A 480 2.59 12.23 10.29
C PHE A 480 1.57 11.59 11.22
N ALA A 481 0.86 12.40 12.02
CA ALA A 481 -0.20 11.91 12.89
C ALA A 481 -1.31 11.20 12.10
N ALA A 482 -1.72 11.75 10.95
CA ALA A 482 -2.74 11.14 10.09
C ALA A 482 -2.30 9.75 9.57
N TRP A 483 -1.03 9.58 9.21
CA TRP A 483 -0.50 8.28 8.81
C TRP A 483 -0.51 7.26 9.94
N LEU A 484 -0.08 7.65 11.14
CA LEU A 484 -0.10 6.75 12.30
C LEU A 484 -1.53 6.29 12.63
N VAL A 485 -2.52 7.21 12.55
CA VAL A 485 -3.94 6.87 12.72
C VAL A 485 -4.38 5.83 11.69
N ARG A 486 -4.04 6.02 10.40
CA ARG A 486 -4.39 5.06 9.35
C ARG A 486 -3.84 3.66 9.59
N TYR A 487 -2.57 3.54 10.03
CA TYR A 487 -1.99 2.24 10.35
C TYR A 487 -2.63 1.58 11.57
N ARG A 488 -2.98 2.36 12.60
CA ARG A 488 -3.72 1.87 13.78
C ARG A 488 -5.11 1.38 13.38
N ASP A 489 -5.83 2.16 12.59
CA ASP A 489 -7.19 1.83 12.15
C ASP A 489 -7.19 0.59 11.24
N LEU A 490 -6.15 0.44 10.39
CA LEU A 490 -5.96 -0.78 9.61
C LEU A 490 -5.72 -2.01 10.49
N ALA A 491 -4.90 -1.89 11.55
CA ALA A 491 -4.70 -2.99 12.49
C ALA A 491 -6.01 -3.37 13.20
N ALA A 492 -6.86 -2.38 13.53
CA ALA A 492 -8.17 -2.61 14.14
C ALA A 492 -9.16 -3.26 13.16
N GLU A 493 -9.23 -2.81 11.90
CA GLU A 493 -10.06 -3.40 10.84
C GLU A 493 -9.68 -4.87 10.60
N LEU A 494 -8.39 -5.18 10.63
CA LEU A 494 -7.87 -6.52 10.39
C LEU A 494 -7.89 -7.42 11.63
N ALA A 495 -8.22 -6.91 12.82
CA ALA A 495 -8.14 -7.67 14.07
C ALA A 495 -9.08 -8.89 14.11
N GLU A 496 -10.31 -8.75 13.59
CA GLU A 496 -11.28 -9.84 13.49
C GLU A 496 -11.00 -10.80 12.31
N PRO A 497 -10.81 -10.33 11.06
CA PRO A 497 -10.64 -11.24 9.94
C PRO A 497 -9.24 -11.88 9.89
N ARG A 498 -8.19 -11.22 10.40
CA ARG A 498 -6.78 -11.63 10.26
C ARG A 498 -5.94 -11.21 11.48
N PRO A 499 -6.08 -11.88 12.63
CA PRO A 499 -5.42 -11.48 13.87
C PRO A 499 -3.88 -11.47 13.78
N ASP A 500 -3.29 -12.39 13.01
CA ASP A 500 -1.83 -12.47 12.85
C ASP A 500 -1.26 -11.24 12.11
N VAL A 501 -1.94 -10.78 11.06
CA VAL A 501 -1.55 -9.60 10.29
C VAL A 501 -1.75 -8.33 11.12
N ALA A 502 -2.88 -8.22 11.82
CA ALA A 502 -3.14 -7.13 12.76
C ALA A 502 -2.06 -7.07 13.85
N GLY A 503 -1.65 -8.22 14.38
CA GLY A 503 -0.57 -8.35 15.37
C GLY A 503 0.78 -7.83 14.85
N VAL A 504 1.13 -8.10 13.59
CA VAL A 504 2.35 -7.58 12.96
C VAL A 504 2.32 -6.05 12.84
N ILE A 505 1.21 -5.47 12.40
CA ILE A 505 1.07 -4.02 12.25
C ILE A 505 1.09 -3.34 13.63
N ALA A 506 0.33 -3.87 14.60
CA ALA A 506 0.31 -3.36 15.97
C ALA A 506 1.69 -3.48 16.65
N GLY A 507 2.38 -4.61 16.47
CA GLY A 507 3.73 -4.82 16.98
C GLY A 507 4.74 -3.85 16.39
N ALA A 508 4.63 -3.53 15.09
CA ALA A 508 5.45 -2.51 14.49
C ALA A 508 5.16 -1.12 15.05
N LEU A 509 3.89 -0.71 15.17
CA LEU A 509 3.48 0.55 15.82
C LEU A 509 4.02 0.67 17.25
N ALA A 510 4.01 -0.42 18.01
CA ALA A 510 4.65 -0.48 19.33
C ALA A 510 6.18 -0.31 19.22
N GLY A 511 6.82 -0.91 18.22
CA GLY A 511 8.24 -0.70 17.92
C GLY A 511 8.61 0.74 17.54
N PHE A 512 7.68 1.52 16.96
CA PHE A 512 7.86 2.95 16.75
C PHE A 512 7.82 3.77 18.06
N CYS A 513 7.36 3.21 19.18
CA CYS A 513 7.35 3.92 20.46
C CYS A 513 8.74 3.93 21.11
N SER A 514 9.64 4.79 20.63
CA SER A 514 11.01 4.94 21.15
C SER A 514 11.18 6.14 22.08
N ALA A 515 12.16 6.08 22.98
CA ALA A 515 12.50 7.20 23.88
C ALA A 515 12.93 8.46 23.10
N GLU A 516 13.60 8.31 21.96
CA GLU A 516 14.00 9.42 21.10
C GLU A 516 12.80 10.17 20.52
N ARG A 517 11.79 9.43 20.04
CA ARG A 517 10.54 10.01 19.54
C ARG A 517 9.73 10.65 20.66
N ALA A 518 9.66 10.01 21.83
CA ALA A 518 9.06 10.59 23.01
C ALA A 518 9.73 11.93 23.40
N ALA A 519 11.07 12.03 23.32
CA ALA A 519 11.78 13.28 23.55
C ALA A 519 11.42 14.38 22.54
N ARG A 520 11.24 14.02 21.25
CA ARG A 520 10.75 14.95 20.21
C ARG A 520 9.32 15.42 20.46
N LEU A 521 8.41 14.53 20.85
CA LEU A 521 7.03 14.90 21.22
C LEU A 521 7.00 15.86 22.40
N ILE A 522 7.87 15.64 23.39
CA ILE A 522 8.03 16.55 24.54
C ILE A 522 8.54 17.92 24.06
N GLY A 523 9.50 17.95 23.12
CA GLY A 523 9.98 19.17 22.49
C GLY A 523 8.86 19.93 21.76
N LEU A 524 8.11 19.24 20.91
CA LEU A 524 6.96 19.81 20.18
C LEU A 524 5.90 20.39 21.13
N ALA A 525 5.64 19.71 22.25
CA ALA A 525 4.70 20.20 23.26
C ALA A 525 5.20 21.44 24.03
N GLN A 526 6.50 21.75 23.98
CA GLN A 526 7.07 22.95 24.59
C GLN A 526 7.01 24.18 23.67
N GLU A 527 6.82 23.99 22.37
CA GLU A 527 6.78 25.06 21.36
C GLU A 527 5.50 25.91 21.42
N GLY A 528 4.43 25.40 22.04
CA GLY A 528 3.18 26.14 22.27
C GLY A 528 1.93 25.27 22.18
N ASP A 529 0.75 25.90 22.20
CA ASP A 529 -0.55 25.20 22.20
C ASP A 529 -0.80 24.36 20.95
N ALA A 530 -0.40 24.87 19.77
CA ALA A 530 -0.50 24.15 18.52
C ALA A 530 0.40 22.90 18.51
N GLY A 531 1.63 23.02 19.04
CA GLY A 531 2.55 21.90 19.20
C GLY A 531 2.02 20.85 20.20
N ARG A 532 1.39 21.28 21.30
CA ARG A 532 0.71 20.38 22.24
C ARG A 532 -0.44 19.62 21.59
N ALA A 533 -1.28 20.29 20.82
CA ALA A 533 -2.38 19.65 20.10
C ALA A 533 -1.87 18.61 19.08
N ALA A 534 -0.81 18.94 18.34
CA ALA A 534 -0.19 18.03 17.39
C ALA A 534 0.45 16.81 18.08
N ALA A 535 1.19 17.03 19.18
CA ALA A 535 1.74 15.94 19.99
C ALA A 535 0.62 15.04 20.55
N GLY A 536 -0.51 15.62 20.96
CA GLY A 536 -1.67 14.89 21.42
C GLY A 536 -2.29 13.98 20.36
N LEU A 537 -2.42 14.46 19.12
CA LEU A 537 -2.88 13.64 17.99
C LEU A 537 -1.94 12.44 17.74
N MET A 538 -0.62 12.64 17.86
CA MET A 538 0.35 11.55 17.72
C MET A 538 0.26 10.54 18.87
N ILE A 539 0.05 10.99 20.10
CA ILE A 539 -0.14 10.11 21.26
C ILE A 539 -1.42 9.28 21.09
N GLN A 540 -2.51 9.88 20.62
CA GLN A 540 -3.74 9.16 20.31
C GLN A 540 -3.54 8.11 19.21
N ALA A 541 -2.70 8.40 18.22
CA ALA A 541 -2.40 7.49 17.13
C ALA A 541 -1.54 6.29 17.58
N LEU A 542 -0.54 6.53 18.44
CA LEU A 542 0.37 5.50 18.96
C LEU A 542 -0.24 4.68 20.12
N GLY A 543 -1.26 5.22 20.80
CA GLY A 543 -1.99 4.53 21.86
C GLY A 543 -1.19 4.38 23.15
N SER A 544 -1.44 3.30 23.91
CA SER A 544 -0.85 3.09 25.24
C SER A 544 0.66 2.81 25.23
N GLY A 545 1.21 2.35 24.10
CA GLY A 545 2.62 1.97 23.96
C GLY A 545 3.60 3.13 24.16
N ILE A 546 3.21 4.36 23.80
CA ILE A 546 4.08 5.54 23.93
C ILE A 546 4.23 6.02 25.37
N ALA A 547 3.31 5.65 26.27
CA ALA A 547 3.30 6.14 27.65
C ALA A 547 4.57 5.73 28.42
N GLY A 548 5.06 4.51 28.19
CA GLY A 548 6.32 4.04 28.77
C GLY A 548 7.52 4.83 28.25
N ALA A 549 7.59 5.06 26.93
CA ALA A 549 8.66 5.83 26.31
C ALA A 549 8.68 7.31 26.76
N LEU A 550 7.51 7.93 26.98
CA LEU A 550 7.39 9.27 27.54
C LEU A 550 7.94 9.38 28.96
N LEU A 551 7.75 8.35 29.78
CA LEU A 551 8.32 8.30 31.14
C LEU A 551 9.84 8.05 31.14
N GLU A 552 10.36 7.31 30.16
CA GLU A 552 11.80 7.08 30.01
C GLU A 552 12.52 8.31 29.43
N ALA A 553 11.87 9.01 28.50
CA ALA A 553 12.40 10.24 27.91
C ALA A 553 12.39 11.43 28.89
N ALA A 554 11.61 11.35 29.98
CA ALA A 554 11.65 12.29 31.08
C ALA A 554 12.77 11.87 32.06
N PRO A 555 13.93 12.58 32.10
CA PRO A 555 15.03 12.18 32.97
C PRO A 555 14.61 12.26 34.45
N ALA A 556 14.84 11.17 35.20
CA ALA A 556 14.60 11.07 36.64
C ALA A 556 15.59 11.90 37.51
N LYS A 557 16.56 12.56 36.86
CA LYS A 557 17.44 13.57 37.44
C LYS A 557 17.61 14.66 36.39
N ALA A 558 16.65 15.58 36.33
CA ALA A 558 16.87 16.83 35.61
C ALA A 558 18.06 17.53 36.28
N VAL A 559 19.23 17.48 35.63
CA VAL A 559 20.47 18.08 36.13
C VAL A 559 20.28 19.60 36.31
N ASP A 560 19.31 20.18 35.60
CA ASP A 560 18.89 21.56 35.74
C ASP A 560 17.40 21.67 36.10
N ALA A 561 17.08 22.41 37.17
CA ALA A 561 15.71 22.76 37.58
C ALA A 561 14.90 23.54 36.51
N LYS A 562 15.56 23.94 35.41
CA LYS A 562 14.98 24.61 34.23
C LYS A 562 14.47 23.65 33.16
N ASP A 563 14.76 22.35 33.23
CA ASP A 563 14.27 21.39 32.24
C ASP A 563 12.75 21.16 32.39
N GLY A 564 11.98 21.93 31.62
CA GLY A 564 10.52 21.80 31.51
C GLY A 564 10.05 20.47 30.90
N ARG A 565 10.96 19.54 30.59
CA ARG A 565 10.68 18.27 29.91
C ARG A 565 9.83 17.33 30.76
N LEU A 566 10.15 17.18 32.04
CA LEU A 566 9.37 16.35 32.96
C LEU A 566 7.96 16.91 33.17
N ARG A 567 7.83 18.24 33.24
CA ARG A 567 6.53 18.92 33.31
C ARG A 567 5.70 18.74 32.03
N ALA A 568 6.32 18.89 30.86
CA ALA A 568 5.66 18.70 29.57
C ALA A 568 5.23 17.23 29.39
N ALA A 569 6.10 16.26 29.70
CA ALA A 569 5.75 14.84 29.68
C ALA A 569 4.59 14.51 30.63
N ALA A 570 4.65 15.01 31.87
CA ALA A 570 3.57 14.81 32.84
C ALA A 570 2.25 15.43 32.37
N GLN A 571 2.28 16.59 31.71
CA GLN A 571 1.10 17.23 31.14
C GLN A 571 0.51 16.40 30.00
N LEU A 572 1.33 15.99 29.02
CA LEU A 572 0.89 15.14 27.91
C LEU A 572 0.28 13.82 28.38
N LEU A 573 0.90 13.17 29.37
CA LEU A 573 0.36 11.94 29.96
C LEU A 573 -0.94 12.20 30.75
N SER A 574 -1.07 13.36 31.38
CA SER A 574 -2.29 13.76 32.10
C SER A 574 -3.44 14.05 31.14
N ASP A 575 -3.18 14.73 30.03
CA ASP A 575 -4.18 15.07 29.01
C ASP A 575 -4.72 13.82 28.31
N HIS A 576 -3.91 12.77 28.19
CA HIS A 576 -4.27 11.47 27.60
C HIS A 576 -4.34 10.33 28.63
N ALA A 577 -4.75 10.64 29.86
CA ALA A 577 -4.68 9.71 30.98
C ALA A 577 -5.39 8.36 30.74
N ALA A 578 -6.58 8.37 30.14
CA ALA A 578 -7.32 7.13 29.86
C ALA A 578 -6.59 6.18 28.91
N LEU A 579 -5.84 6.70 27.94
CA LEU A 579 -5.06 5.88 26.99
C LEU A 579 -3.76 5.36 27.60
N ALA A 580 -3.10 6.17 28.43
CA ALA A 580 -1.82 5.84 29.04
C ALA A 580 -1.95 4.90 30.25
N ALA A 581 -3.06 4.97 30.98
CA ALA A 581 -3.21 4.31 32.28
C ALA A 581 -2.98 2.79 32.29
N PRO A 582 -3.43 1.98 31.30
CA PRO A 582 -3.17 0.54 31.30
C PRO A 582 -1.67 0.21 31.31
N ALA A 583 -0.91 0.81 30.41
CA ALA A 583 0.54 0.58 30.31
C ALA A 583 1.30 1.13 31.52
N LEU A 584 0.84 2.23 32.12
CA LEU A 584 1.48 2.83 33.28
C LEU A 584 1.20 2.08 34.59
N ALA A 585 0.01 1.48 34.73
CA ALA A 585 -0.36 0.71 35.91
C ALA A 585 0.58 -0.49 36.13
N GLU A 586 0.98 -1.18 35.05
CA GLU A 586 1.93 -2.30 35.08
C GLU A 586 3.34 -1.86 35.51
N ARG A 587 3.73 -0.62 35.19
CA ARG A 587 5.07 -0.09 35.49
C ARG A 587 5.19 0.54 36.88
N LEU A 588 4.07 0.86 37.53
CA LEU A 588 4.02 1.51 38.84
C LEU A 588 4.83 0.81 39.95
N PRO A 589 4.85 -0.54 40.08
CA PRO A 589 5.61 -1.21 41.13
C PRO A 589 7.13 -1.02 41.03
N ASN A 590 7.65 -0.83 39.82
CA ASN A 590 9.08 -0.73 39.52
C ASN A 590 9.53 0.72 39.23
N ALA A 591 8.63 1.69 39.38
CA ALA A 591 8.91 3.09 39.04
C ALA A 591 9.79 3.78 40.10
N SER A 592 10.62 4.73 39.66
CA SER A 592 11.31 5.63 40.59
C SER A 592 10.32 6.51 41.35
N PRO A 593 10.66 7.10 42.51
CA PRO A 593 9.72 7.93 43.29
C PRO A 593 9.13 9.10 42.48
N GLU A 594 9.89 9.71 41.58
CA GLU A 594 9.41 10.80 40.73
C GLU A 594 8.45 10.31 39.64
N GLN A 595 8.79 9.19 38.98
CA GLN A 595 7.92 8.55 37.99
C GLN A 595 6.64 8.03 38.63
N ALA A 596 6.72 7.45 39.82
CA ALA A 596 5.57 6.96 40.58
C ALA A 596 4.57 8.07 40.86
N ARG A 597 5.01 9.29 41.19
CA ARG A 597 4.12 10.45 41.38
C ARG A 597 3.38 10.82 40.09
N ILE A 598 4.08 10.84 38.96
CA ILE A 598 3.46 11.11 37.65
C ILE A 598 2.45 10.02 37.30
N ILE A 599 2.83 8.75 37.43
CA ILE A 599 1.95 7.61 37.16
C ILE A 599 0.70 7.68 38.04
N VAL A 600 0.86 7.88 39.35
CA VAL A 600 -0.27 7.99 40.29
C VAL A 600 -1.21 9.14 39.94
N ARG A 601 -0.68 10.28 39.51
CA ARG A 601 -1.50 11.40 39.03
C ARG A 601 -2.29 11.01 37.77
N VAL A 602 -1.65 10.39 36.80
CA VAL A 602 -2.27 9.93 35.55
C VAL A 602 -3.35 8.88 35.81
N LEU A 603 -3.08 7.89 36.66
CA LEU A 603 -4.06 6.89 37.07
C LEU A 603 -5.27 7.52 37.79
N GLY A 604 -5.03 8.56 38.59
CA GLY A 604 -6.07 9.36 39.23
C GLY A 604 -7.00 10.03 38.22
N LEU A 605 -6.44 10.58 37.14
CA LEU A 605 -7.20 11.24 36.06
C LEU A 605 -7.92 10.23 35.14
N ALA A 606 -7.39 9.01 35.00
CA ALA A 606 -8.00 7.97 34.17
C ALA A 606 -9.29 7.38 34.78
N GLY A 607 -9.45 7.42 36.10
CA GLY A 607 -10.71 7.11 36.78
C GLY A 607 -10.68 5.85 37.67
N THR A 608 -11.85 5.23 37.84
CA THR A 608 -12.14 4.29 38.95
C THR A 608 -11.46 2.93 38.87
N GLY A 609 -10.91 2.53 37.72
CA GLY A 609 -10.30 1.20 37.52
C GLY A 609 -8.98 0.98 38.27
N TYR A 610 -8.34 2.03 38.78
CA TYR A 610 -6.96 1.98 39.30
C TYR A 610 -6.85 2.29 40.80
N THR A 611 -7.97 2.31 41.53
CA THR A 611 -8.00 2.66 42.97
C THR A 611 -7.13 1.75 43.83
N SER A 612 -7.12 0.44 43.54
CA SER A 612 -6.30 -0.56 44.24
C SER A 612 -4.80 -0.36 43.98
N ALA A 613 -4.42 -0.11 42.72
CA ALA A 613 -3.04 0.15 42.32
C ALA A 613 -2.49 1.43 42.97
N ILE A 614 -3.30 2.49 43.05
CA ILE A 614 -2.94 3.74 43.74
C ILE A 614 -2.84 3.51 45.25
N ALA A 615 -3.77 2.78 45.86
CA ALA A 615 -3.76 2.50 47.30
C ALA A 615 -2.57 1.63 47.74
N ALA A 616 -2.05 0.77 46.86
CA ALA A 616 -0.83 -0.01 47.14
C ALA A 616 0.39 0.90 47.45
N GLN A 617 0.41 2.13 46.91
CA GLN A 617 1.49 3.10 47.13
C GLN A 617 1.52 3.70 48.54
N PHE A 618 0.52 3.44 49.39
CA PHE A 618 0.56 3.87 50.80
C PHE A 618 1.64 3.18 51.63
N GLN A 619 2.21 2.08 51.13
CA GLN A 619 3.33 1.40 51.77
C GLN A 619 4.70 2.00 51.40
N ASN A 620 4.72 2.95 50.46
CA ASN A 620 5.96 3.54 49.98
C ASN A 620 6.56 4.48 51.04
N ALA A 621 7.89 4.53 51.13
CA ALA A 621 8.61 5.35 52.11
C ALA A 621 8.55 6.85 51.76
N ASP A 622 8.35 7.19 50.49
CA ASP A 622 8.31 8.58 50.04
C ASP A 622 6.98 9.29 50.39
N GLN A 623 7.08 10.32 51.22
CA GLN A 623 5.94 11.13 51.65
C GLN A 623 5.20 11.81 50.50
N HIS A 624 5.91 12.27 49.47
CA HIS A 624 5.28 12.98 48.36
C HIS A 624 4.43 12.05 47.48
N THR A 625 4.92 10.82 47.24
CA THR A 625 4.18 9.79 46.51
C THR A 625 2.88 9.44 47.23
N VAL A 626 2.93 9.20 48.55
CA VAL A 626 1.72 8.91 49.36
C VAL A 626 0.72 10.07 49.33
N ARG A 627 1.20 11.32 49.41
CA ARG A 627 0.32 12.50 49.32
C ARG A 627 -0.34 12.62 47.96
N GLU A 628 0.38 12.32 46.88
CA GLU A 628 -0.21 12.33 45.54
C GLU A 628 -1.20 11.18 45.36
N SER A 629 -0.94 9.99 45.91
CA SER A 629 -1.91 8.88 45.93
C SER A 629 -3.22 9.26 46.62
N LEU A 630 -3.14 9.94 47.77
CA LEU A 630 -4.32 10.44 48.48
C LEU A 630 -5.08 11.48 47.63
N ARG A 631 -4.38 12.40 46.96
CA ARG A 631 -5.01 13.38 46.07
C ARG A 631 -5.67 12.74 44.85
N SER A 632 -5.01 11.79 44.20
CA SER A 632 -5.56 11.04 43.07
C SER A 632 -6.81 10.26 43.46
N LEU A 633 -6.82 9.61 44.63
CA LEU A 633 -8.01 8.93 45.14
C LEU A 633 -9.17 9.88 45.44
N ALA A 634 -8.88 11.06 46.01
CA ALA A 634 -9.88 12.10 46.21
C ALA A 634 -10.45 12.62 44.88
N HIS A 635 -9.60 12.73 43.85
CA HIS A 635 -10.03 13.13 42.51
C HIS A 635 -10.96 12.09 41.86
N ILE A 636 -10.64 10.80 41.99
CA ILE A 636 -11.51 9.71 41.51
C ILE A 636 -12.88 9.75 42.18
N GLY A 637 -12.93 10.08 43.48
CA GLY A 637 -14.20 10.35 44.17
C GLY A 637 -15.10 9.12 44.42
N SER A 638 -14.65 7.91 44.11
CA SER A 638 -15.46 6.69 44.17
C SER A 638 -15.60 6.11 45.58
N ALA A 639 -16.64 5.32 45.81
CA ALA A 639 -16.85 4.63 47.09
C ALA A 639 -15.65 3.74 47.46
N ASP A 640 -15.04 3.07 46.48
CA ASP A 640 -13.86 2.23 46.69
C ASP A 640 -12.62 3.03 47.11
N ALA A 641 -12.39 4.18 46.49
CA ALA A 641 -11.32 5.09 46.89
C ALA A 641 -11.51 5.56 48.34
N VAL A 642 -12.74 5.88 48.74
CA VAL A 642 -13.07 6.27 50.11
C VAL A 642 -12.82 5.11 51.09
N ARG A 643 -13.15 3.86 50.73
CA ARG A 643 -12.86 2.69 51.58
C ARG A 643 -11.37 2.54 51.86
N HIS A 644 -10.52 2.73 50.85
CA HIS A 644 -9.06 2.66 51.02
C HIS A 644 -8.53 3.79 51.92
N VAL A 645 -9.01 5.03 51.76
CA VAL A 645 -8.62 6.16 52.61
C VAL A 645 -9.11 5.97 54.05
N ALA A 646 -10.36 5.51 54.24
CA ALA A 646 -10.91 5.20 55.57
C ALA A 646 -10.12 4.11 56.30
N ALA A 647 -9.68 3.07 55.58
CA ALA A 647 -8.83 2.03 56.14
C ALA A 647 -7.48 2.56 56.64
N GLU A 648 -6.89 3.57 55.97
CA GLU A 648 -5.65 4.19 56.46
C GLU A 648 -5.86 5.11 57.67
N ILE A 649 -7.04 5.74 57.80
CA ILE A 649 -7.43 6.46 59.02
C ILE A 649 -7.52 5.49 60.21
N GLU A 650 -8.06 4.29 59.99
CA GLU A 650 -8.15 3.25 61.02
C GLU A 650 -6.77 2.68 61.42
N LYS A 651 -5.91 2.39 60.43
CA LYS A 651 -4.55 1.85 60.68
C LYS A 651 -3.62 2.86 61.37
N ASN A 652 -3.82 4.16 61.14
CA ASN A 652 -3.05 5.25 61.74
C ASN A 652 -1.52 5.08 61.63
N ARG A 653 -0.99 5.08 60.42
CA ARG A 653 0.46 5.06 60.16
C ARG A 653 1.07 6.46 60.29
N GLY A 654 1.20 6.94 61.53
CA GLY A 654 1.81 8.23 61.84
C GLY A 654 1.15 9.41 61.12
N TRP A 655 1.93 10.13 60.32
CA TRP A 655 1.46 11.32 59.58
C TRP A 655 0.47 10.99 58.45
N ILE A 656 0.48 9.75 57.91
CA ILE A 656 -0.39 9.32 56.81
C ILE A 656 -1.86 9.33 57.27
N GLY A 657 -2.14 8.93 58.51
CA GLY A 657 -3.50 8.95 59.07
C GLY A 657 -4.09 10.35 59.12
N GLY A 658 -3.29 11.35 59.50
CA GLY A 658 -3.73 12.75 59.48
C GLY A 658 -3.97 13.29 58.07
N ALA A 659 -3.10 12.96 57.12
CA ALA A 659 -3.28 13.32 55.71
C ALA A 659 -4.52 12.64 55.08
N ALA A 660 -4.79 11.39 55.46
CA ALA A 660 -5.98 10.65 55.06
C ALA A 660 -7.26 11.27 55.64
N GLU A 661 -7.24 11.69 56.92
CA GLU A 661 -8.33 12.45 57.55
C GLU A 661 -8.65 13.74 56.79
N GLU A 662 -7.64 14.50 56.36
CA GLU A 662 -7.84 15.70 55.55
C GLU A 662 -8.36 15.40 54.14
N THR A 663 -7.86 14.33 53.53
CA THR A 663 -8.23 13.90 52.19
C THR A 663 -9.68 13.41 52.14
N LEU A 664 -10.18 12.77 53.20
CA LEU A 664 -11.57 12.32 53.31
C LEU A 664 -12.58 13.44 53.02
N TRP A 665 -12.28 14.66 53.44
CA TRP A 665 -13.16 15.82 53.24
C TRP A 665 -13.04 16.48 51.86
N ARG A 666 -12.08 16.03 51.03
CA ARG A 666 -11.95 16.46 49.63
C ARG A 666 -12.79 15.61 48.67
N PHE A 667 -13.33 14.48 49.15
CA PHE A 667 -14.29 13.68 48.39
C PHE A 667 -15.64 14.40 48.24
N PRO A 668 -16.50 13.97 47.31
CA PRO A 668 -17.88 14.47 47.22
C PRO A 668 -18.59 14.45 48.59
N ALA A 669 -19.32 15.52 48.91
CA ALA A 669 -19.84 15.72 50.27
C ALA A 669 -20.70 14.56 50.78
N ALA A 670 -21.47 13.90 49.91
CA ALA A 670 -22.30 12.75 50.28
C ALA A 670 -21.44 11.54 50.69
N THR A 671 -20.41 11.19 49.92
CA THR A 671 -19.53 10.05 50.18
C THR A 671 -18.63 10.30 51.39
N ALA A 672 -18.10 11.52 51.53
CA ALA A 672 -17.33 11.93 52.70
C ALA A 672 -18.14 11.83 54.00
N ARG A 673 -19.39 12.34 54.01
CA ARG A 673 -20.29 12.26 55.18
C ARG A 673 -20.66 10.82 55.52
N HIS A 674 -20.96 10.00 54.51
CA HIS A 674 -21.31 8.60 54.72
C HIS A 674 -20.14 7.83 55.36
N ALA A 675 -18.93 7.96 54.80
CA ALA A 675 -17.75 7.29 55.36
C ALA A 675 -17.34 7.82 56.73
N ALA A 676 -17.45 9.12 56.98
CA ALA A 676 -17.22 9.68 58.31
C ALA A 676 -18.23 9.12 59.33
N ARG A 677 -19.51 9.00 58.95
CA ARG A 677 -20.56 8.39 59.77
C ARG A 677 -20.27 6.92 60.06
N ASP A 678 -19.84 6.16 59.05
CA ASP A 678 -19.55 4.73 59.19
C ASP A 678 -18.32 4.48 60.07
N LEU A 679 -17.29 5.32 59.96
CA LEU A 679 -16.13 5.29 60.88
C LEU A 679 -16.55 5.62 62.31
N LEU A 680 -17.37 6.66 62.52
CA LEU A 680 -17.84 7.08 63.84
C LEU A 680 -18.82 6.08 64.47
N ALA A 681 -19.59 5.33 63.67
CA ALA A 681 -20.47 4.27 64.15
C ALA A 681 -19.68 3.07 64.73
N ARG A 682 -18.44 2.85 64.29
CA ARG A 682 -17.59 1.76 64.79
C ARG A 682 -17.03 2.10 66.17
N ARG A 683 -17.59 1.45 67.20
CA ARG A 683 -17.21 1.67 68.61
C ARG A 683 -15.72 1.41 68.87
N ASP A 684 -15.12 0.44 68.17
CA ASP A 684 -13.71 0.08 68.31
C ASP A 684 -12.77 1.17 67.79
N PHE A 685 -13.13 1.80 66.66
CA PHE A 685 -12.38 2.93 66.12
C PHE A 685 -12.36 4.09 67.10
N VAL A 686 -13.52 4.48 67.64
CA VAL A 686 -13.64 5.61 68.56
C VAL A 686 -12.87 5.39 69.86
N GLN A 687 -12.86 4.15 70.38
CA GLN A 687 -12.07 3.80 71.56
C GLN A 687 -10.56 3.83 71.31
N ARG A 688 -10.10 3.35 70.15
CA ARG A 688 -8.68 3.36 69.77
C ARG A 688 -8.19 4.76 69.36
N ARG A 689 -9.07 5.60 68.81
CA ARG A 689 -8.73 6.88 68.14
C ARG A 689 -9.68 8.02 68.54
N PRO A 690 -9.76 8.39 69.83
CA PRO A 690 -10.73 9.37 70.30
C PRO A 690 -10.50 10.80 69.78
N ASP A 691 -9.25 11.23 69.56
CA ASP A 691 -8.97 12.57 69.03
C ASP A 691 -9.32 12.70 67.54
N ALA A 692 -9.06 11.66 66.74
CA ALA A 692 -9.45 11.61 65.33
C ALA A 692 -10.98 11.55 65.20
N ALA A 693 -11.65 10.73 66.01
CA ALA A 693 -13.11 10.70 66.08
C ALA A 693 -13.69 12.07 66.47
N GLY A 694 -13.05 12.80 67.38
CA GLY A 694 -13.45 14.16 67.74
C GLY A 694 -13.35 15.14 66.56
N ARG A 695 -12.24 15.14 65.82
CA ARG A 695 -12.07 15.99 64.62
C ARG A 695 -13.05 15.63 63.50
N LEU A 696 -13.27 14.35 63.26
CA LEU A 696 -14.24 13.86 62.28
C LEU A 696 -15.66 14.28 62.66
N LEU A 697 -16.01 14.19 63.95
CA LEU A 697 -17.31 14.61 64.46
C LEU A 697 -17.52 16.12 64.29
N ASP A 698 -16.53 16.93 64.65
CA ASP A 698 -16.59 18.39 64.49
C ASP A 698 -16.82 18.74 63.00
N ARG A 699 -16.02 18.17 62.08
CA ARG A 699 -16.18 18.43 60.64
C ARG A 699 -17.48 17.88 60.07
N ALA A 700 -17.94 16.71 60.49
CA ALA A 700 -19.22 16.15 60.07
C ALA A 700 -20.42 17.02 60.50
N ALA A 701 -20.35 17.57 61.72
CA ALA A 701 -21.37 18.49 62.25
C ALA A 701 -21.39 19.82 61.50
N HIS A 702 -20.22 20.42 61.20
CA HIS A 702 -20.13 21.63 60.39
C HIS A 702 -20.56 21.39 58.93
N ALA A 703 -20.29 20.21 58.38
CA ALA A 703 -20.68 19.83 57.03
C ALA A 703 -22.17 19.43 56.90
N GLY A 704 -22.95 19.45 57.99
CA GLY A 704 -24.39 19.16 57.98
C GLY A 704 -24.74 17.69 57.74
N ALA A 705 -23.94 16.75 58.24
CA ALA A 705 -24.23 15.32 58.07
C ALA A 705 -25.53 14.90 58.81
N THR A 706 -26.45 14.27 58.09
CA THR A 706 -27.71 13.74 58.64
C THR A 706 -27.51 12.38 59.30
N GLY A 707 -28.28 12.08 60.35
CA GLY A 707 -28.24 10.77 61.03
C GLY A 707 -27.10 10.58 62.01
N LEU A 708 -26.52 11.68 62.54
CA LEU A 708 -25.51 11.64 63.61
C LEU A 708 -26.10 11.39 65.01
N GLU A 709 -27.40 11.63 65.22
CA GLU A 709 -28.11 11.50 66.50
C GLU A 709 -27.87 10.14 67.22
N PRO A 710 -28.02 8.96 66.59
CA PRO A 710 -27.78 7.67 67.25
C PRO A 710 -26.30 7.45 67.63
N ILE A 711 -25.38 7.98 66.82
CA ILE A 711 -23.94 7.90 67.08
C ILE A 711 -23.57 8.78 68.27
N LEU A 712 -24.10 10.01 68.32
CA LEU A 712 -23.89 10.94 69.42
C LEU A 712 -24.42 10.38 70.75
N GLN A 713 -25.59 9.72 70.76
CA GLN A 713 -26.12 9.04 71.96
C GLN A 713 -25.16 7.95 72.46
N THR A 714 -24.57 7.18 71.54
CA THR A 714 -23.56 6.18 71.87
C THR A 714 -22.32 6.84 72.49
N PHE A 715 -21.90 7.99 71.99
CA PHE A 715 -20.72 8.70 72.50
C PHE A 715 -20.93 9.32 73.89
N VAL A 716 -22.16 9.73 74.23
CA VAL A 716 -22.48 10.21 75.59
C VAL A 716 -22.20 9.14 76.65
N SER A 717 -22.32 7.84 76.31
CA SER A 717 -21.98 6.75 77.24
C SER A 717 -20.49 6.72 77.64
N PHE A 718 -19.59 7.32 76.84
CA PHE A 718 -18.17 7.42 77.18
C PHE A 718 -17.88 8.43 78.30
N ARG A 719 -18.88 9.17 78.79
CA ARG A 719 -18.74 10.07 79.96
C ARG A 719 -18.20 9.37 81.20
N TYR A 720 -18.44 8.07 81.32
CA TYR A 720 -18.03 7.24 82.44
C TYR A 720 -16.59 6.70 82.31
N ARG A 721 -15.89 6.97 81.20
CA ARG A 721 -14.50 6.56 80.97
C ARG A 721 -13.51 7.63 81.43
N PHE A 722 -13.57 7.97 82.72
CA PHE A 722 -12.77 9.03 83.33
C PHE A 722 -11.25 8.83 83.19
N TRP A 723 -10.80 7.57 83.08
CA TRP A 723 -9.42 7.16 82.91
C TRP A 723 -8.83 7.47 81.52
N ASN A 724 -9.67 7.84 80.54
CA ASN A 724 -9.26 8.20 79.19
C ASN A 724 -9.76 9.63 78.85
N PRO A 725 -8.96 10.66 79.14
CA PRO A 725 -9.33 12.07 78.94
C PRO A 725 -9.87 12.41 77.54
N PRO A 726 -9.30 11.92 76.42
CA PRO A 726 -9.84 12.22 75.10
C PRO A 726 -11.23 11.60 74.83
N LEU A 727 -11.53 10.40 75.36
CA LEU A 727 -12.90 9.84 75.28
C LEU A 727 -13.92 10.66 76.08
N ARG A 728 -13.52 11.16 77.26
CA ARG A 728 -14.37 12.06 78.05
C ARG A 728 -14.65 13.38 77.32
N ARG A 729 -13.64 13.97 76.68
CA ARG A 729 -13.79 15.18 75.85
C ARG A 729 -14.73 14.95 74.67
N LEU A 730 -14.63 13.80 74.01
CA LEU A 730 -15.54 13.39 72.94
C LEU A 730 -16.99 13.28 73.44
N ALA A 731 -17.22 12.68 74.62
CA ALA A 731 -18.56 12.56 75.21
C ALA A 731 -19.18 13.94 75.55
N VAL A 732 -18.38 14.88 76.06
CA VAL A 732 -18.81 16.25 76.33
C VAL A 732 -19.20 16.97 75.04
N LYS A 733 -18.36 16.86 73.99
CA LYS A 733 -18.66 17.41 72.65
C LYS A 733 -19.93 16.82 72.06
N ALA A 734 -20.10 15.50 72.13
CA ALA A 734 -21.28 14.83 71.60
C ALA A 734 -22.57 15.30 72.29
N ARG A 735 -22.53 15.53 73.61
CA ARG A 735 -23.66 16.10 74.37
C ARG A 735 -24.01 17.52 73.93
N ALA A 736 -23.01 18.36 73.65
CA ALA A 736 -23.24 19.72 73.16
C ALA A 736 -23.89 19.73 71.77
N LEU A 737 -23.42 18.87 70.86
CA LEU A 737 -23.99 18.75 69.51
C LEU A 737 -25.43 18.19 69.52
N LEU A 738 -25.75 17.25 70.40
CA LEU A 738 -27.13 16.76 70.61
C LEU A 738 -28.08 17.84 71.15
N ALA A 739 -27.59 18.75 71.99
CA ALA A 739 -28.42 19.86 72.49
C ALA A 739 -28.74 20.85 71.35
N LEU A 740 -27.77 21.10 70.45
CA LEU A 740 -27.92 21.97 69.29
C LEU A 740 -28.82 21.37 68.19
N SER A 741 -28.82 20.05 67.99
CA SER A 741 -29.72 19.40 67.03
C SER A 741 -31.17 19.45 67.51
N LYS A 742 -31.42 19.24 68.81
CA LYS A 742 -32.76 19.35 69.42
C LYS A 742 -33.33 20.77 69.38
N SER A 743 -32.51 21.81 69.57
CA SER A 743 -32.99 23.20 69.50
C SER A 743 -33.36 23.63 68.08
N LYS A 744 -32.61 23.19 67.05
CA LYS A 744 -32.96 23.43 65.63
C LYS A 744 -34.23 22.70 65.19
N GLY A 745 -34.48 21.49 65.72
CA GLY A 745 -35.73 20.76 65.47
C GLY A 745 -36.97 21.44 66.05
N SER A 746 -36.83 22.10 67.22
CA SER A 746 -37.91 22.86 67.87
C SER A 746 -38.29 24.14 67.11
N ALA A 747 -37.31 24.85 66.53
CA ALA A 747 -37.57 26.09 65.80
C ALA A 747 -38.27 25.87 64.44
N LEU A 748 -38.09 24.70 63.81
CA LEU A 748 -38.77 24.32 62.56
C LEU A 748 -40.20 23.80 62.78
N SER A 749 -40.55 23.32 63.98
CA SER A 749 -41.95 22.98 64.31
C SER A 749 -42.78 24.21 64.66
N GLU A 750 -42.17 25.29 65.15
CA GLU A 750 -42.88 26.55 65.46
C GLU A 750 -43.13 27.43 64.22
N SER A 751 -42.39 27.25 63.11
CA SER A 751 -42.61 28.03 61.88
C SER A 751 -43.64 27.41 60.90
N LYS A 752 -44.24 26.28 61.25
CA LYS A 752 -45.35 25.63 60.51
C LYS A 752 -46.65 25.58 61.31
N GLY A 753 -46.71 26.25 62.46
CA GLY A 753 -47.91 26.44 63.27
C GLY A 753 -48.69 27.66 62.84
#